data_AF-A0A2N7L7N9-F1
#
_entry.id   AF-A0A2N7L7N9-F1
#
_cell.length_a   1.000
_cell.length_b   1.000
_cell.length_c   1.000
_cell.angle_alpha   90.00
_cell.angle_beta   90.00
_cell.angle_gamma   90.00
#
_symmetry.space_group_name_H-M   'P 1'
#
loop_
_entity.id
_entity.type
_entity.pdbx_description
1 polymer ?
#
loop_
_entity_poly.entity_id
_entity_poly.type
_entity_poly.pdbx_seq_one_letter_code
_entity_poly.pdbx_strand_id
1 'polypeptide(L)'
;MLKSSLLLAADQVLAIHSYHPDFFWTESLVKGIEKGVEGQDIVVEHTYLDTKRIQTPDYLSQLKQLYQSRLQDHHYDAILTTDNVAMWLVDELGDTLGDTPVIFSGLNIDTAQSFERIPRLSGVKELVNVPDNIALIKTLHPDTKRVWVALDDGYSSNQYWNAIEEQLDGVPTLDVTVNRLHNMRFDELVTRISTLEAGDVVFFVSYFKDASGAFMEHKDLLRQISATSLVPIYGASSFMLPYGVIGVIMVDGEYHGEVQASLLGDALNKYNMPTVIDDANQLMFQYDTAKRNAIDISQFSDAIVVDRPPSFWVSNQDAVMSSLAIMFVSGVIIAMLTKQMNKQRQSERALAQSRALFKGVFDQSHQYIAMLDYRGRVVSANSAFQFLFPDMLSREMLPIWRWSDWLSSDRLKLHIESLIEGQTSRFEICIISEEQNEIILDVALKALPDHSHADAQILFEARDISQRKNAEQKLQRSEVEYRMLYEQQPVMLLTIDQQSRIQSVNQCASEWLGFSKRHMLGHKVTEFYADESLPPQSLVSENNRERFGIWRRDIRYVTSDGQERWIRESVRSTQVKSQLLLVGEDITENRRMESQLRYQAQHDFLTGLLNRTYFEMRLVDALQESADTESVHALFYIDLDQFRVINDTVGHEAGDEALKQTGQVLRSILPHGATLARLGGDEFAVICYHCNEVAALAQGEKILDSLSGMDFYWDNTRLALGCSVGIRLLDKTAGTPQQVHAQVDTACYAAKHDGRSRMHLYRPDDQELRRHEREMAFVNKIYAALAEDRLEVYAQPIVSVSSRLKEKMYFEVLVRMRDEDGNHVAPGQFIPAAERYNMAHLIDKRVIEKTLGWFEAHPVFVDEIAMISVNLSGRSMSDQSFITFLLDALQNSVLPSNRVCLEITETAAIGNLSDAIELFTKLKALGCTIALDDFGSGLSSFGYLKRLPVDIIKIDGLFVKDIVDDETDYVMVRAIHQLASQMGKKTVAEFVENEAILTRLKSLGVDYAQGYHFSIPKPMQHLIEDHVGIHLDVSTS
;
A
#
# COMPACT_ATOMS: atom_id res chain seq x y z
N MET A 1 15.77 -36.96 -20.25
CA MET A 1 15.30 -35.85 -21.11
C MET A 1 14.99 -34.69 -20.20
N LEU A 2 15.74 -33.62 -20.41
CA LEU A 2 15.53 -32.31 -19.81
C LEU A 2 14.17 -31.75 -20.23
N LYS A 3 13.51 -31.06 -19.31
CA LYS A 3 13.20 -29.64 -19.51
C LYS A 3 13.58 -28.92 -18.22
N SER A 4 14.83 -28.45 -18.19
CA SER A 4 15.22 -27.33 -17.35
C SER A 4 14.47 -26.11 -17.87
N SER A 5 13.42 -25.69 -17.16
CA SER A 5 12.91 -24.33 -17.29
C SER A 5 14.03 -23.40 -16.84
N LEU A 6 14.60 -22.64 -17.78
CA LEU A 6 15.28 -21.40 -17.42
C LEU A 6 14.24 -20.58 -16.64
N LEU A 7 14.54 -20.25 -15.38
CA LEU A 7 13.93 -19.09 -14.75
C LEU A 7 14.43 -17.90 -15.57
N LEU A 8 13.53 -17.28 -16.35
CA LEU A 8 13.78 -15.96 -16.91
C LEU A 8 13.91 -15.00 -15.72
N ALA A 9 14.85 -14.07 -15.79
CA ALA A 9 14.92 -12.99 -14.81
C ALA A 9 13.67 -12.12 -15.00
N ALA A 10 13.09 -11.65 -13.90
CA ALA A 10 11.92 -10.77 -13.97
C ALA A 10 12.31 -9.40 -14.54
N ASP A 11 11.48 -8.88 -15.45
CA ASP A 11 11.67 -7.57 -16.07
C ASP A 11 11.63 -6.48 -15.00
N GLN A 12 12.62 -5.60 -14.97
CA GLN A 12 12.74 -4.51 -14.01
C GLN A 12 12.13 -3.23 -14.58
N VAL A 13 11.09 -2.72 -13.94
CA VAL A 13 10.32 -1.56 -14.42
C VAL A 13 10.39 -0.44 -13.41
N LEU A 14 10.71 0.78 -13.85
CA LEU A 14 10.72 1.96 -12.99
C LEU A 14 9.41 2.74 -13.16
N ALA A 15 8.63 2.90 -12.10
CA ALA A 15 7.47 3.78 -12.08
C ALA A 15 7.81 5.12 -11.41
N ILE A 16 7.65 6.20 -12.15
CA ILE A 16 7.91 7.57 -11.69
C ILE A 16 6.57 8.29 -11.55
N HIS A 17 6.25 8.67 -10.32
CA HIS A 17 4.99 9.32 -9.99
C HIS A 17 5.16 10.81 -9.77
N SER A 18 4.33 11.65 -10.40
CA SER A 18 4.42 13.10 -10.23
C SER A 18 4.18 13.53 -8.77
N TYR A 19 3.26 12.88 -8.07
CA TYR A 19 2.80 13.29 -6.75
C TYR A 19 3.24 12.34 -5.62
N HIS A 20 3.05 12.78 -4.38
CA HIS A 20 3.32 12.01 -3.16
C HIS A 20 2.42 10.74 -3.08
N PRO A 21 2.87 9.63 -2.46
CA PRO A 21 2.08 8.41 -2.32
C PRO A 21 0.71 8.61 -1.66
N ASP A 22 0.60 9.52 -0.68
CA ASP A 22 -0.66 9.84 0.00
C ASP A 22 -1.68 10.61 -0.86
N PHE A 23 -1.33 10.97 -2.11
CA PHE A 23 -2.27 11.62 -3.01
C PHE A 23 -3.21 10.57 -3.61
N PHE A 24 -4.53 10.75 -3.44
CA PHE A 24 -5.54 9.74 -3.78
C PHE A 24 -5.39 9.15 -5.20
N TRP A 25 -5.06 10.00 -6.18
CA TRP A 25 -4.88 9.61 -7.57
C TRP A 25 -3.68 8.69 -7.75
N THR A 26 -2.55 9.03 -7.11
CA THR A 26 -1.33 8.22 -7.09
C THR A 26 -1.57 6.89 -6.39
N GLU A 27 -2.25 6.89 -5.24
CA GLU A 27 -2.63 5.65 -4.54
C GLU A 27 -3.46 4.72 -5.44
N SER A 28 -4.45 5.28 -6.14
CA SER A 28 -5.35 4.53 -7.01
C SER A 28 -4.61 3.95 -8.22
N LEU A 29 -3.78 4.75 -8.89
CA LEU A 29 -2.95 4.31 -10.01
C LEU A 29 -1.96 3.22 -9.60
N VAL A 30 -1.26 3.39 -8.48
CA VAL A 30 -0.31 2.39 -7.98
C VAL A 30 -1.02 1.07 -7.72
N LYS A 31 -2.17 1.10 -7.06
CA LYS A 31 -2.98 -0.10 -6.82
C LYS A 31 -3.38 -0.79 -8.13
N GLY A 32 -3.75 -0.01 -9.14
CA GLY A 32 -4.07 -0.51 -10.47
C GLY A 32 -2.88 -1.15 -11.19
N ILE A 33 -1.72 -0.49 -11.16
CA ILE A 33 -0.47 -1.00 -11.75
C ILE A 33 -0.09 -2.34 -11.10
N GLU A 34 -0.03 -2.38 -9.77
CA GLU A 34 0.34 -3.57 -9.00
C GLU A 34 -0.60 -4.76 -9.29
N LYS A 35 -1.91 -4.49 -9.33
CA LYS A 35 -2.92 -5.48 -9.70
C LYS A 35 -2.78 -5.96 -11.15
N GLY A 36 -2.43 -5.06 -12.07
CA GLY A 36 -2.23 -5.40 -13.49
C GLY A 36 -0.99 -6.23 -13.75
N VAL A 37 0.09 -6.05 -12.96
CA VAL A 37 1.32 -6.87 -13.05
C VAL A 37 1.27 -8.11 -12.18
N GLU A 38 0.25 -8.26 -11.31
CA GLU A 38 0.11 -9.41 -10.41
C GLU A 38 0.12 -10.74 -11.20
N GLY A 39 1.06 -11.63 -10.85
CA GLY A 39 1.24 -12.92 -11.52
C GLY A 39 2.05 -12.87 -12.83
N GLN A 40 2.60 -11.72 -13.20
CA GLN A 40 3.60 -11.56 -14.27
C GLN A 40 5.02 -11.56 -13.68
N ASP A 41 6.04 -11.94 -14.47
CA ASP A 41 7.45 -11.84 -14.09
C ASP A 41 7.97 -10.40 -14.26
N ILE A 42 7.27 -9.42 -13.67
CA ILE A 42 7.60 -7.99 -13.72
C ILE A 42 7.77 -7.48 -12.29
N VAL A 43 8.85 -6.75 -12.03
CA VAL A 43 9.09 -6.06 -10.75
C VAL A 43 9.02 -4.57 -10.98
N VAL A 44 8.04 -3.92 -10.36
CA VAL A 44 7.85 -2.47 -10.47
C VAL A 44 8.48 -1.78 -9.26
N GLU A 45 9.39 -0.85 -9.53
CA GLU A 45 9.98 0.03 -8.53
C GLU A 45 9.27 1.39 -8.56
N HIS A 46 8.57 1.73 -7.47
CA HIS A 46 7.82 2.99 -7.36
C HIS A 46 8.68 4.12 -6.79
N THR A 47 8.69 5.27 -7.47
CA THR A 47 9.36 6.49 -7.03
C THR A 47 8.43 7.69 -7.17
N TYR A 48 8.58 8.69 -6.29
CA TYR A 48 7.63 9.80 -6.17
C TYR A 48 8.38 11.14 -6.21
N LEU A 49 7.94 12.03 -7.09
CA LEU A 49 8.56 13.35 -7.29
C LEU A 49 7.99 14.43 -6.37
N ASP A 50 6.88 14.17 -5.66
CA ASP A 50 6.20 15.11 -4.74
C ASP A 50 6.01 16.54 -5.32
N THR A 51 5.71 16.63 -6.62
CA THR A 51 5.70 17.91 -7.33
C THR A 51 4.48 18.77 -7.02
N LYS A 52 3.51 18.28 -6.23
CA LYS A 52 2.41 19.13 -5.74
C LYS A 52 2.85 20.06 -4.61
N ARG A 53 3.87 19.66 -3.86
CA ARG A 53 4.38 20.41 -2.70
C ARG A 53 5.59 21.26 -3.05
N ILE A 54 6.42 20.81 -4.00
CA ILE A 54 7.69 21.46 -4.35
C ILE A 54 7.80 21.60 -5.88
N GLN A 55 7.81 22.84 -6.40
CA GLN A 55 7.92 23.13 -7.85
C GLN A 55 9.00 24.17 -8.20
N THR A 56 10.05 24.29 -7.41
CA THR A 56 11.10 25.28 -7.71
C THR A 56 11.96 24.85 -8.92
N PRO A 57 12.45 25.80 -9.75
CA PRO A 57 13.34 25.47 -10.87
C PRO A 57 14.61 24.71 -10.46
N ASP A 58 15.13 25.01 -9.27
CA ASP A 58 16.29 24.31 -8.69
C ASP A 58 15.95 22.85 -8.35
N TYR A 59 14.76 22.60 -7.79
CA TYR A 59 14.28 21.25 -7.49
C TYR A 59 14.15 20.40 -8.76
N LEU A 60 13.52 20.96 -9.81
CA LEU A 60 13.37 20.30 -11.10
C LEU A 60 14.74 19.99 -11.76
N SER A 61 15.72 20.89 -11.60
CA SER A 61 17.08 20.68 -12.09
C SER A 61 17.82 19.57 -11.34
N GLN A 62 17.65 19.48 -10.01
CA GLN A 62 18.22 18.42 -9.18
C GLN A 62 17.58 17.06 -9.50
N LEU A 63 16.25 17.00 -9.68
CA LEU A 63 15.55 15.79 -10.11
C LEU A 63 16.10 15.28 -11.45
N LYS A 64 16.29 16.18 -12.42
CA LYS A 64 16.90 15.82 -13.71
C LYS A 64 18.27 15.17 -13.54
N GLN A 65 19.16 15.78 -12.76
CA GLN A 65 20.50 15.24 -12.52
C GLN A 65 20.47 13.88 -11.81
N LEU A 66 19.60 13.73 -10.81
CA LEU A 66 19.45 12.49 -10.05
C LEU A 66 19.00 11.33 -10.95
N TYR A 67 17.94 11.53 -11.72
CA TYR A 67 17.40 10.49 -12.59
C TYR A 67 18.28 10.24 -13.83
N GLN A 68 19.02 11.24 -14.30
CA GLN A 68 20.05 11.04 -15.31
C GLN A 68 21.14 10.06 -14.84
N SER A 69 21.66 10.24 -13.62
CA SER A 69 22.64 9.30 -13.04
C SER A 69 22.04 7.92 -12.85
N ARG A 70 20.81 7.86 -12.32
CA ARG A 70 20.12 6.61 -12.05
C ARG A 70 19.93 5.75 -13.30
N LEU A 71 19.47 6.35 -14.40
CA LEU A 71 19.23 5.66 -15.67
C LEU A 71 20.51 5.32 -16.43
N GLN A 72 21.66 5.91 -16.08
CA GLN A 72 22.97 5.53 -16.62
C GLN A 72 23.53 4.27 -15.95
N ASP A 73 23.31 4.14 -14.64
CA ASP A 73 23.86 3.06 -13.82
C ASP A 73 22.94 1.84 -13.72
N HIS A 74 21.63 2.03 -13.92
CA HIS A 74 20.63 0.96 -13.93
C HIS A 74 19.85 0.99 -15.24
N HIS A 75 19.87 -0.15 -15.93
CA HIS A 75 19.00 -0.39 -17.08
C HIS A 75 17.67 -0.95 -16.59
N TYR A 76 16.57 -0.30 -16.99
CA TYR A 76 15.21 -0.78 -16.76
C TYR A 76 14.63 -1.25 -18.10
N ASP A 77 13.86 -2.33 -18.07
CA ASP A 77 13.24 -2.92 -19.26
C ASP A 77 12.07 -2.05 -19.78
N ALA A 78 11.47 -1.23 -18.90
CA ALA A 78 10.49 -0.21 -19.23
C ALA A 78 10.40 0.88 -18.15
N ILE A 79 9.79 2.02 -18.49
CA ILE A 79 9.49 3.11 -17.55
C ILE A 79 7.99 3.45 -17.58
N LEU A 80 7.38 3.53 -16.41
CA LEU A 80 6.02 4.06 -16.23
C LEU A 80 6.08 5.49 -15.73
N THR A 81 5.25 6.36 -16.26
CA THR A 81 5.08 7.74 -15.75
C THR A 81 3.64 8.00 -15.38
N THR A 82 3.42 8.79 -14.32
CA THR A 82 2.08 9.28 -13.96
C THR A 82 2.05 10.80 -13.92
N ASP A 83 1.07 11.37 -14.63
CA ASP A 83 0.84 12.81 -14.83
C ASP A 83 1.99 13.58 -15.51
N ASN A 84 1.77 14.88 -15.68
CA ASN A 84 2.58 15.74 -16.54
C ASN A 84 4.04 15.91 -16.10
N VAL A 85 4.35 15.90 -14.79
CA VAL A 85 5.72 16.24 -14.32
C VAL A 85 6.67 15.06 -14.43
N ALA A 86 6.21 13.85 -14.09
CA ALA A 86 6.96 12.63 -14.34
C ALA A 86 7.23 12.45 -15.84
N MET A 87 6.23 12.73 -16.67
CA MET A 87 6.37 12.68 -18.11
C MET A 87 7.37 13.72 -18.64
N TRP A 88 7.30 14.97 -18.17
CA TRP A 88 8.27 16.01 -18.48
C TRP A 88 9.71 15.58 -18.11
N LEU A 89 9.90 15.02 -16.91
CA LEU A 89 11.23 14.59 -16.45
C LEU A 89 11.79 13.49 -17.35
N VAL A 90 10.96 12.52 -17.73
CA VAL A 90 11.37 11.42 -18.61
C VAL A 90 11.66 11.91 -20.03
N ASP A 91 10.89 12.85 -20.57
CA ASP A 91 11.17 13.46 -21.88
C ASP A 91 12.48 14.27 -21.88
N GLU A 92 12.73 15.03 -20.80
CA GLU A 92 14.00 15.73 -20.60
C GLU A 92 15.22 14.79 -20.49
N LEU A 93 14.98 13.52 -20.20
CA LEU A 93 15.99 12.46 -20.12
C LEU A 93 15.98 11.54 -21.34
N GLY A 94 15.19 11.82 -22.39
CA GLY A 94 15.01 10.96 -23.57
C GLY A 94 16.33 10.46 -24.20
N ASP A 95 17.35 11.32 -24.28
CA ASP A 95 18.68 10.95 -24.78
C ASP A 95 19.37 9.85 -23.95
N THR A 96 19.08 9.79 -22.65
CA THR A 96 19.61 8.78 -21.70
C THR A 96 18.79 7.49 -21.71
N LEU A 97 17.48 7.58 -21.96
CA LEU A 97 16.59 6.40 -22.05
C LEU A 97 16.88 5.50 -23.25
N GLY A 98 17.34 6.07 -24.37
CA GLY A 98 17.54 5.33 -25.61
C GLY A 98 16.23 4.74 -26.17
N ASP A 99 16.19 3.42 -26.38
CA ASP A 99 15.01 2.71 -26.92
C ASP A 99 14.13 2.07 -25.82
N THR A 100 14.28 2.51 -24.56
CA THR A 100 13.49 1.99 -23.44
C THR A 100 12.02 2.39 -23.61
N PRO A 101 11.06 1.45 -23.59
CA PRO A 101 9.64 1.77 -23.72
C PRO A 101 9.14 2.58 -22.52
N VAL A 102 8.41 3.66 -22.81
CA VAL A 102 7.78 4.53 -21.81
C VAL A 102 6.27 4.44 -21.94
N ILE A 103 5.59 4.24 -20.81
CA ILE A 103 4.14 4.14 -20.77
C ILE A 103 3.59 5.13 -19.76
N PHE A 104 2.88 6.14 -20.25
CA PHE A 104 2.30 7.18 -19.40
C PHE A 104 0.87 6.86 -18.98
N SER A 105 0.43 7.49 -17.89
CA SER A 105 -0.97 7.61 -17.48
C SER A 105 -1.19 9.00 -16.88
N GLY A 106 -2.40 9.55 -16.91
CA GLY A 106 -2.71 10.85 -16.28
C GLY A 106 -2.33 12.09 -17.12
N LEU A 107 -2.12 11.95 -18.43
CA LEU A 107 -1.80 13.10 -19.28
C LEU A 107 -3.07 13.77 -19.84
N ASN A 108 -3.13 15.10 -19.69
CA ASN A 108 -4.14 15.94 -20.35
C ASN A 108 -3.81 16.11 -21.85
N ILE A 109 -4.87 16.31 -22.65
CA ILE A 109 -4.91 16.21 -24.13
C ILE A 109 -3.82 17.03 -24.84
N ASP A 110 -3.52 18.25 -24.36
CA ASP A 110 -2.59 19.17 -25.04
C ASP A 110 -1.11 18.77 -24.92
N THR A 111 -0.75 17.98 -23.92
CA THR A 111 0.67 17.66 -23.62
C THR A 111 1.22 16.46 -24.40
N ALA A 112 0.38 15.51 -24.82
CA ALA A 112 0.86 14.27 -25.43
C ALA A 112 1.53 14.46 -26.80
N GLN A 113 1.21 15.53 -27.54
CA GLN A 113 1.90 15.88 -28.78
C GLN A 113 3.26 16.59 -28.56
N SER A 114 3.66 16.84 -27.30
CA SER A 114 4.85 17.64 -26.96
C SER A 114 6.09 16.84 -26.54
N PHE A 115 6.04 15.51 -26.53
CA PHE A 115 7.14 14.65 -26.03
C PHE A 115 7.90 13.95 -27.16
N GLU A 116 8.60 14.73 -27.97
CA GLU A 116 9.31 14.25 -29.18
C GLU A 116 10.61 13.48 -28.87
N ARG A 117 11.13 13.53 -27.64
CA ARG A 117 12.44 12.94 -27.30
C ARG A 117 12.36 11.47 -26.91
N ILE A 118 11.15 10.92 -26.77
CA ILE A 118 10.93 9.53 -26.37
C ILE A 118 10.50 8.72 -27.61
N PRO A 119 11.37 7.86 -28.17
CA PRO A 119 11.09 7.16 -29.43
C PRO A 119 10.03 6.06 -29.30
N ARG A 120 9.92 5.42 -28.12
CA ARG A 120 8.95 4.35 -27.83
C ARG A 120 7.99 4.77 -26.73
N LEU A 121 7.04 5.60 -27.11
CA LEU A 121 6.02 6.14 -26.22
C LEU A 121 4.65 5.50 -26.47
N SER A 122 4.01 5.04 -25.40
CA SER A 122 2.59 4.69 -25.37
C SER A 122 1.99 5.13 -24.04
N GLY A 123 0.70 4.89 -23.82
CA GLY A 123 0.07 5.23 -22.56
C GLY A 123 -1.43 5.39 -22.66
N VAL A 124 -1.99 5.88 -21.55
CA VAL A 124 -3.41 6.12 -21.36
C VAL A 124 -3.61 7.61 -21.09
N LYS A 125 -4.41 8.28 -21.92
CA LYS A 125 -4.78 9.68 -21.67
C LYS A 125 -5.86 9.77 -20.60
N GLU A 126 -5.79 10.81 -19.78
CA GLU A 126 -6.85 11.13 -18.83
C GLU A 126 -7.82 12.10 -19.48
N LEU A 127 -8.98 11.58 -19.88
CA LEU A 127 -9.97 12.34 -20.62
C LEU A 127 -11.35 12.18 -20.01
N VAL A 128 -11.92 13.27 -19.49
CA VAL A 128 -13.34 13.33 -19.19
C VAL A 128 -14.11 13.48 -20.52
N ASN A 129 -14.79 12.41 -20.94
CA ASN A 129 -15.58 12.39 -22.17
C ASN A 129 -16.96 13.04 -21.94
N VAL A 130 -17.04 14.36 -22.15
CA VAL A 130 -18.27 15.12 -21.87
C VAL A 130 -19.40 14.83 -22.87
N PRO A 131 -19.15 14.74 -24.20
CA PRO A 131 -20.21 14.48 -25.17
C PRO A 131 -20.93 13.14 -24.95
N ASP A 132 -20.19 12.05 -24.74
CA ASP A 132 -20.80 10.73 -24.54
C ASP A 132 -21.53 10.64 -23.21
N ASN A 133 -21.02 11.31 -22.18
CA ASN A 133 -21.73 11.46 -20.91
C ASN A 133 -23.04 12.24 -21.08
N ILE A 134 -23.07 13.33 -21.84
CA ILE A 134 -24.31 14.07 -22.12
C ILE A 134 -25.31 13.19 -22.91
N ALA A 135 -24.84 12.46 -23.91
CA ALA A 135 -25.69 11.55 -24.70
C ALA A 135 -26.30 10.43 -23.82
N LEU A 136 -25.49 9.86 -22.91
CA LEU A 136 -25.95 8.85 -21.96
C LEU A 136 -26.93 9.45 -20.94
N ILE A 137 -26.63 10.61 -20.37
CA ILE A 137 -27.53 11.34 -19.47
C ILE A 137 -28.87 11.62 -20.15
N LYS A 138 -28.86 12.03 -21.43
CA LYS A 138 -30.09 12.26 -22.21
C LYS A 138 -30.87 10.97 -22.46
N THR A 139 -30.19 9.83 -22.57
CA THR A 139 -30.84 8.51 -22.69
C THR A 139 -31.49 8.10 -21.37
N LEU A 140 -30.81 8.34 -20.24
CA LEU A 140 -31.32 8.07 -18.89
C LEU A 140 -32.45 9.03 -18.48
N HIS A 141 -32.38 10.27 -18.94
CA HIS A 141 -33.35 11.33 -18.67
C HIS A 141 -33.79 12.02 -19.99
N PRO A 142 -34.75 11.43 -20.74
CA PRO A 142 -35.17 11.94 -22.05
C PRO A 142 -35.67 13.39 -22.04
N ASP A 143 -36.24 13.83 -20.92
CA ASP A 143 -36.78 15.19 -20.74
C ASP A 143 -35.69 16.26 -20.45
N THR A 144 -34.41 15.87 -20.39
CA THR A 144 -33.31 16.78 -20.09
C THR A 144 -33.18 17.87 -21.15
N LYS A 145 -33.24 19.14 -20.74
CA LYS A 145 -33.08 20.30 -21.66
C LYS A 145 -31.75 21.01 -21.46
N ARG A 146 -31.23 21.02 -20.24
CA ARG A 146 -29.98 21.69 -19.87
C ARG A 146 -29.10 20.77 -19.04
N VAL A 147 -27.83 20.71 -19.40
CA VAL A 147 -26.79 20.08 -18.57
C VAL A 147 -25.88 21.19 -18.05
N TRP A 148 -25.73 21.24 -16.74
CA TRP A 148 -24.90 22.20 -16.02
C TRP A 148 -23.58 21.53 -15.64
N VAL A 149 -22.49 21.92 -16.29
CA VAL A 149 -21.16 21.38 -16.02
C VAL A 149 -20.52 22.19 -14.90
N ALA A 150 -20.26 21.56 -13.76
CA ALA A 150 -19.58 22.19 -12.63
C ALA A 150 -18.06 22.00 -12.73
N LEU A 151 -17.38 23.11 -13.03
CA LEU A 151 -15.94 23.18 -13.14
C LEU A 151 -15.46 24.55 -12.64
N ASP A 152 -14.49 24.59 -11.73
CA ASP A 152 -13.93 25.87 -11.27
C ASP A 152 -13.01 26.55 -12.31
N ASP A 153 -12.61 27.80 -12.04
CA ASP A 153 -11.70 28.57 -12.90
C ASP A 153 -10.22 28.44 -12.48
N GLY A 154 -9.88 27.36 -11.76
CA GLY A 154 -8.51 27.05 -11.37
C GLY A 154 -7.62 26.79 -12.59
N TYR A 155 -6.29 26.91 -12.41
CA TYR A 155 -5.33 26.75 -13.51
C TYR A 155 -5.46 25.40 -14.25
N SER A 156 -5.54 24.29 -13.50
CA SER A 156 -5.74 22.95 -14.06
C SER A 156 -7.14 22.78 -14.67
N SER A 157 -8.16 23.34 -14.04
CA SER A 157 -9.55 23.27 -14.49
C SER A 157 -9.80 24.03 -15.80
N ASN A 158 -9.09 25.14 -16.03
CA ASN A 158 -9.14 25.85 -17.31
C ASN A 158 -8.63 25.00 -18.49
N GLN A 159 -7.65 24.12 -18.27
CA GLN A 159 -7.19 23.18 -19.30
C GLN A 159 -8.26 22.15 -19.64
N TYR A 160 -8.91 21.57 -18.62
CA TYR A 160 -10.07 20.70 -18.82
C TYR A 160 -11.17 21.43 -19.58
N TRP A 161 -11.41 22.71 -19.27
CA TRP A 161 -12.46 23.45 -19.92
C TRP A 161 -12.22 23.65 -21.44
N ASN A 162 -10.99 23.99 -21.83
CA ASN A 162 -10.62 24.09 -23.26
C ASN A 162 -10.82 22.76 -23.99
N ALA A 163 -10.41 21.65 -23.37
CA ALA A 163 -10.62 20.30 -23.89
C ALA A 163 -12.11 19.96 -24.05
N ILE A 164 -12.95 20.37 -23.09
CA ILE A 164 -14.40 20.16 -23.14
C ILE A 164 -15.03 20.99 -24.28
N GLU A 165 -14.60 22.23 -24.50
CA GLU A 165 -15.07 23.06 -25.62
C GLU A 165 -14.75 22.41 -26.97
N GLU A 166 -13.52 21.96 -27.16
CA GLU A 166 -13.10 21.29 -28.40
C GLU A 166 -13.91 20.02 -28.68
N GLN A 167 -14.15 19.22 -27.64
CA GLN A 167 -15.01 18.03 -27.73
C GLN A 167 -16.45 18.39 -28.12
N LEU A 168 -17.02 19.45 -27.55
CA LEU A 168 -18.40 19.87 -27.81
C LEU A 168 -18.57 20.48 -29.21
N ASP A 169 -17.56 21.17 -29.73
CA ASP A 169 -17.55 21.75 -31.09
C ASP A 169 -17.46 20.67 -32.19
N GLY A 170 -16.88 19.50 -31.88
CA GLY A 170 -16.65 18.39 -32.80
C GLY A 170 -17.82 17.41 -32.99
N VAL A 171 -18.89 17.51 -32.19
CA VAL A 171 -19.97 16.50 -32.10
C VAL A 171 -21.30 17.06 -32.64
N PRO A 172 -22.11 16.27 -33.39
CA PRO A 172 -23.44 16.70 -33.85
C PRO A 172 -24.34 17.17 -32.69
N THR A 173 -25.18 18.18 -32.97
CA THR A 173 -26.05 18.84 -31.97
C THR A 173 -26.82 17.83 -31.11
N LEU A 174 -26.49 17.77 -29.82
CA LEU A 174 -27.05 16.83 -28.82
C LEU A 174 -28.47 17.17 -28.33
N ASP A 175 -29.16 18.14 -28.94
CA ASP A 175 -30.50 18.65 -28.53
C ASP A 175 -30.61 18.99 -27.02
N VAL A 176 -29.49 19.43 -26.43
CA VAL A 176 -29.34 19.81 -25.01
C VAL A 176 -28.45 21.04 -24.94
N THR A 177 -28.82 22.01 -24.09
CA THR A 177 -27.98 23.19 -23.85
C THR A 177 -26.98 22.91 -22.73
N VAL A 178 -25.68 23.06 -23.01
CA VAL A 178 -24.62 22.91 -22.01
C VAL A 178 -24.29 24.27 -21.40
N ASN A 179 -24.42 24.40 -20.08
CA ASN A 179 -24.13 25.61 -19.33
C ASN A 179 -23.00 25.37 -18.33
N ARG A 180 -22.23 26.41 -18.01
CA ARG A 180 -21.17 26.34 -16.99
C ARG A 180 -21.69 26.75 -15.62
N LEU A 181 -21.28 26.00 -14.60
CA LEU A 181 -21.26 26.43 -13.21
C LEU A 181 -19.80 26.66 -12.84
N HIS A 182 -19.38 27.92 -12.86
CA HIS A 182 -18.01 28.38 -12.58
C HIS A 182 -18.07 29.78 -11.97
N ASN A 183 -16.95 30.30 -11.46
CA ASN A 183 -16.83 31.62 -10.85
C ASN A 183 -17.93 31.97 -9.82
N MET A 184 -18.25 31.04 -8.91
CA MET A 184 -19.21 31.25 -7.83
C MET A 184 -18.55 30.96 -6.49
N ARG A 185 -19.04 31.56 -5.40
CA ARG A 185 -18.68 31.11 -4.06
C ARG A 185 -19.33 29.75 -3.77
N PHE A 186 -18.78 28.95 -2.85
CA PHE A 186 -19.34 27.61 -2.58
C PHE A 186 -20.82 27.66 -2.12
N ASP A 187 -21.17 28.62 -1.27
CA ASP A 187 -22.54 28.87 -0.81
C ASP A 187 -23.47 29.26 -1.96
N GLU A 188 -22.98 30.09 -2.89
CA GLU A 188 -23.69 30.47 -4.10
C GLU A 188 -23.90 29.28 -5.05
N LEU A 189 -22.89 28.42 -5.23
CA LEU A 189 -22.95 27.23 -6.08
C LEU A 189 -23.99 26.23 -5.55
N VAL A 190 -23.96 25.93 -4.24
CA VAL A 190 -24.95 25.05 -3.60
C VAL A 190 -26.35 25.62 -3.75
N THR A 191 -26.53 26.92 -3.49
CA THR A 191 -27.81 27.61 -3.67
C THR A 191 -28.28 27.55 -5.13
N ARG A 192 -27.36 27.77 -6.08
CA ARG A 192 -27.67 27.75 -7.51
C ARG A 192 -28.13 26.37 -7.96
N ILE A 193 -27.46 25.31 -7.52
CA ILE A 193 -27.84 23.93 -7.86
C ILE A 193 -29.18 23.54 -7.22
N SER A 194 -29.43 23.92 -5.96
CA SER A 194 -30.69 23.63 -5.28
C SER A 194 -31.92 24.30 -5.91
N THR A 195 -31.71 25.34 -6.72
CA THR A 195 -32.77 26.11 -7.41
C THR A 195 -32.95 25.76 -8.88
N LEU A 196 -32.26 24.73 -9.39
CA LEU A 196 -32.41 24.26 -10.76
C LEU A 196 -33.80 23.67 -11.02
N GLU A 197 -34.27 23.80 -12.26
CA GLU A 197 -35.63 23.40 -12.64
C GLU A 197 -35.71 21.90 -12.97
N ALA A 198 -36.91 21.32 -12.90
CA ALA A 198 -37.13 19.95 -13.35
C ALA A 198 -36.78 19.78 -14.84
N GLY A 199 -35.91 18.81 -15.15
CA GLY A 199 -35.33 18.61 -16.49
C GLY A 199 -33.94 19.21 -16.67
N ASP A 200 -33.37 19.83 -15.63
CA ASP A 200 -31.94 20.14 -15.56
C ASP A 200 -31.18 18.97 -14.94
N VAL A 201 -29.91 18.81 -15.34
CA VAL A 201 -28.98 17.84 -14.77
C VAL A 201 -27.65 18.52 -14.48
N VAL A 202 -27.00 18.14 -13.37
CA VAL A 202 -25.63 18.60 -13.06
C VAL A 202 -24.63 17.52 -13.43
N PHE A 203 -23.59 17.89 -14.17
CA PHE A 203 -22.41 17.06 -14.44
C PHE A 203 -21.20 17.67 -13.74
N PHE A 204 -20.75 17.04 -12.66
CA PHE A 204 -19.69 17.54 -11.80
C PHE A 204 -18.33 17.01 -12.26
N VAL A 205 -17.45 17.92 -12.69
CA VAL A 205 -16.12 17.58 -13.23
C VAL A 205 -15.04 17.86 -12.20
N SER A 206 -14.94 19.09 -11.69
CA SER A 206 -14.00 19.43 -10.61
C SER A 206 -14.29 20.83 -10.04
N TYR A 207 -14.45 20.97 -8.72
CA TYR A 207 -14.63 22.29 -8.10
C TYR A 207 -13.92 22.36 -6.74
N PHE A 208 -12.69 22.87 -6.73
CA PHE A 208 -11.81 23.01 -5.57
C PHE A 208 -11.65 24.44 -5.11
N LYS A 209 -11.73 25.42 -6.02
CA LYS A 209 -11.59 26.83 -5.69
C LYS A 209 -12.84 27.61 -6.07
N ASP A 210 -13.29 28.45 -5.17
CA ASP A 210 -14.43 29.32 -5.41
C ASP A 210 -13.99 30.70 -5.95
N ALA A 211 -14.95 31.57 -6.28
CA ALA A 211 -14.67 32.92 -6.80
C ALA A 211 -13.86 33.83 -5.86
N SER A 212 -13.80 33.52 -4.56
CA SER A 212 -13.00 34.23 -3.56
C SER A 212 -11.59 33.63 -3.38
N GLY A 213 -11.30 32.52 -4.06
CA GLY A 213 -10.07 31.74 -3.90
C GLY A 213 -10.09 30.80 -2.70
N ALA A 214 -11.23 30.66 -2.02
CA ALA A 214 -11.37 29.71 -0.92
C ALA A 214 -11.32 28.28 -1.45
N PHE A 215 -10.69 27.38 -0.70
CA PHE A 215 -10.54 25.98 -1.07
C PHE A 215 -11.52 25.09 -0.31
N MET A 216 -12.07 24.09 -1.00
CA MET A 216 -12.89 23.03 -0.39
C MET A 216 -12.63 21.70 -1.10
N GLU A 217 -12.55 20.62 -0.34
CA GLU A 217 -12.43 19.26 -0.85
C GLU A 217 -13.73 18.83 -1.56
N HIS A 218 -13.61 18.05 -2.65
CA HIS A 218 -14.78 17.55 -3.39
C HIS A 218 -15.75 16.79 -2.51
N LYS A 219 -15.26 16.01 -1.53
CA LYS A 219 -16.11 15.22 -0.63
C LYS A 219 -17.09 16.10 0.16
N ASP A 220 -16.64 17.26 0.61
CA ASP A 220 -17.42 18.14 1.49
C ASP A 220 -18.43 18.94 0.65
N LEU A 221 -18.00 19.41 -0.52
CA LEU A 221 -18.87 20.10 -1.46
C LEU A 221 -19.94 19.18 -2.07
N LEU A 222 -19.56 18.00 -2.56
CA LEU A 222 -20.50 17.04 -3.16
C LEU A 222 -21.55 16.55 -2.16
N ARG A 223 -21.17 16.34 -0.89
CA ARG A 223 -22.15 16.01 0.17
C ARG A 223 -23.17 17.13 0.38
N GLN A 224 -22.72 18.38 0.39
CA GLN A 224 -23.62 19.54 0.52
C GLN A 224 -24.56 19.69 -0.68
N ILE A 225 -24.03 19.56 -1.89
CA ILE A 225 -24.82 19.64 -3.13
C ILE A 225 -25.79 18.46 -3.23
N SER A 226 -25.34 17.23 -2.99
CA SER A 226 -26.18 16.01 -3.07
C SER A 226 -27.30 16.00 -2.03
N ALA A 227 -27.06 16.56 -0.84
CA ALA A 227 -28.08 16.66 0.21
C ALA A 227 -29.20 17.66 -0.11
N THR A 228 -28.93 18.67 -0.94
CA THR A 228 -29.85 19.80 -1.19
C THR A 228 -30.39 19.86 -2.62
N SER A 229 -29.79 19.13 -3.55
CA SER A 229 -30.20 19.12 -4.95
C SER A 229 -31.50 18.35 -5.17
N LEU A 230 -32.40 18.94 -5.95
CA LEU A 230 -33.61 18.30 -6.45
C LEU A 230 -33.43 17.71 -7.86
N VAL A 231 -32.27 17.94 -8.47
CA VAL A 231 -31.92 17.46 -9.81
C VAL A 231 -30.84 16.37 -9.75
N PRO A 232 -30.79 15.44 -10.73
CA PRO A 232 -29.75 14.43 -10.83
C PRO A 232 -28.34 15.04 -10.89
N ILE A 233 -27.41 14.47 -10.12
CA ILE A 233 -25.99 14.85 -10.13
C ILE A 233 -25.15 13.67 -10.60
N TYR A 234 -24.48 13.85 -11.73
CA TYR A 234 -23.51 12.93 -12.29
C TYR A 234 -22.09 13.42 -11.99
N GLY A 235 -21.14 12.51 -11.82
CA GLY A 235 -19.73 12.83 -11.53
C GLY A 235 -18.80 12.31 -12.62
N ALA A 236 -17.69 13.01 -12.85
CA ALA A 236 -16.72 12.65 -13.88
C ALA A 236 -15.68 11.61 -13.44
N SER A 237 -15.47 11.42 -12.13
CA SER A 237 -14.40 10.55 -11.61
C SER A 237 -14.91 9.60 -10.53
N SER A 238 -14.44 8.35 -10.54
CA SER A 238 -14.95 7.25 -9.69
C SER A 238 -14.86 7.55 -8.18
N PHE A 239 -13.83 8.27 -7.73
CA PHE A 239 -13.65 8.67 -6.33
C PHE A 239 -14.80 9.56 -5.80
N MET A 240 -15.62 10.12 -6.68
CA MET A 240 -16.78 10.94 -6.31
C MET A 240 -18.02 10.11 -5.92
N LEU A 241 -18.09 8.84 -6.32
CA LEU A 241 -19.25 7.95 -6.10
C LEU A 241 -19.69 7.88 -4.62
N PRO A 242 -18.79 7.78 -3.62
CA PRO A 242 -19.18 7.75 -2.21
C PRO A 242 -19.82 9.04 -1.69
N TYR A 243 -19.75 10.14 -2.44
CA TYR A 243 -20.19 11.47 -2.03
C TYR A 243 -21.51 11.91 -2.68
N GLY A 244 -22.27 10.95 -3.23
CA GLY A 244 -23.66 11.17 -3.60
C GLY A 244 -23.91 11.57 -5.05
N VAL A 245 -22.97 11.27 -5.96
CA VAL A 245 -23.19 11.31 -7.41
C VAL A 245 -23.73 9.97 -7.92
N ILE A 246 -24.44 9.98 -9.05
CA ILE A 246 -25.05 8.79 -9.65
C ILE A 246 -24.01 7.86 -10.28
N GLY A 247 -22.97 8.44 -10.88
CA GLY A 247 -22.02 7.74 -11.75
C GLY A 247 -22.47 7.70 -13.21
N VAL A 248 -21.50 7.66 -14.12
CA VAL A 248 -21.70 7.64 -15.58
C VAL A 248 -20.44 7.03 -16.24
N ILE A 249 -20.01 7.49 -17.42
CA ILE A 249 -18.70 7.15 -17.97
C ILE A 249 -17.67 7.99 -17.20
N MET A 250 -16.93 7.34 -16.31
CA MET A 250 -16.05 7.98 -15.33
C MET A 250 -14.58 7.62 -15.55
N VAL A 251 -13.71 8.57 -15.19
CA VAL A 251 -12.29 8.33 -15.03
C VAL A 251 -12.07 7.56 -13.73
N ASP A 252 -11.38 6.42 -13.80
CA ASP A 252 -11.03 5.60 -12.64
C ASP A 252 -9.52 5.36 -12.58
N GLY A 253 -8.89 5.82 -11.50
CA GLY A 253 -7.43 5.75 -11.34
C GLY A 253 -6.91 4.31 -11.24
N GLU A 254 -7.65 3.41 -10.57
CA GLU A 254 -7.27 2.00 -10.47
C GLU A 254 -7.29 1.33 -11.85
N TYR A 255 -8.36 1.50 -12.61
CA TYR A 255 -8.46 0.96 -13.96
C TYR A 255 -7.45 1.58 -14.93
N HIS A 256 -7.18 2.88 -14.84
CA HIS A 256 -6.10 3.51 -15.62
C HIS A 256 -4.75 2.86 -15.33
N GLY A 257 -4.47 2.52 -14.07
CA GLY A 257 -3.26 1.79 -13.68
C GLY A 257 -3.22 0.36 -14.26
N GLU A 258 -4.35 -0.35 -14.25
CA GLU A 258 -4.46 -1.68 -14.86
C GLU A 258 -4.23 -1.65 -16.37
N VAL A 259 -4.82 -0.68 -17.07
CA VAL A 259 -4.62 -0.51 -18.52
C VAL A 259 -3.17 -0.13 -18.81
N GLN A 260 -2.54 0.73 -18.00
CA GLN A 260 -1.12 1.06 -18.10
C GLN A 260 -0.23 -0.19 -17.93
N ALA A 261 -0.53 -1.05 -16.95
CA ALA A 261 0.18 -2.31 -16.75
C ALA A 261 -0.06 -3.33 -17.88
N SER A 262 -1.25 -3.34 -18.49
CA SER A 262 -1.54 -4.16 -19.67
C SER A 262 -0.70 -3.72 -20.89
N LEU A 263 -0.64 -2.40 -21.14
CA LEU A 263 0.23 -1.82 -22.16
C LEU A 263 1.71 -2.14 -21.91
N LEU A 264 2.12 -2.19 -20.64
CA LEU A 264 3.46 -2.59 -20.22
C LEU A 264 3.77 -4.03 -20.60
N GLY A 265 2.88 -4.96 -20.26
CA GLY A 265 3.02 -6.36 -20.67
C GLY A 265 3.12 -6.49 -22.19
N ASP A 266 2.32 -5.73 -22.95
CA ASP A 266 2.37 -5.74 -24.42
C ASP A 266 3.69 -5.15 -24.97
N ALA A 267 4.17 -4.06 -24.40
CA ALA A 267 5.41 -3.39 -24.82
C ALA A 267 6.67 -4.22 -24.54
N LEU A 268 6.66 -5.01 -23.46
CA LEU A 268 7.74 -5.93 -23.10
C LEU A 268 7.70 -7.22 -23.95
N ASN A 269 6.51 -7.76 -24.24
CA ASN A 269 6.36 -9.04 -24.95
C ASN A 269 6.43 -8.93 -26.48
N LYS A 270 5.95 -7.83 -27.06
CA LYS A 270 5.94 -7.59 -28.51
C LYS A 270 6.93 -6.46 -28.76
N TYR A 271 7.99 -6.70 -29.54
CA TYR A 271 8.98 -5.69 -29.93
C TYR A 271 8.40 -4.44 -30.66
N ASN A 272 7.08 -4.28 -30.76
CA ASN A 272 6.37 -3.10 -31.27
C ASN A 272 5.58 -2.43 -30.14
N MET A 273 5.67 -1.10 -30.08
CA MET A 273 4.96 -0.30 -29.07
C MET A 273 3.44 -0.31 -29.31
N PRO A 274 2.61 -0.56 -28.28
CA PRO A 274 1.16 -0.46 -28.41
C PRO A 274 0.72 0.99 -28.69
N THR A 275 -0.45 1.16 -29.32
CA THR A 275 -1.01 2.48 -29.59
C THR A 275 -1.49 3.15 -28.30
N VAL A 276 -1.33 4.47 -28.22
CA VAL A 276 -1.90 5.28 -27.12
C VAL A 276 -3.41 5.07 -27.06
N ILE A 277 -3.93 4.86 -25.84
CA ILE A 277 -5.35 4.70 -25.57
C ILE A 277 -5.90 6.07 -25.15
N ASP A 278 -6.87 6.57 -25.92
CA ASP A 278 -7.50 7.87 -25.69
C ASP A 278 -8.71 7.82 -24.73
N ASP A 279 -9.30 6.63 -24.54
CA ASP A 279 -10.50 6.44 -23.71
C ASP A 279 -10.39 5.15 -22.89
N ALA A 280 -9.94 5.29 -21.64
CA ALA A 280 -9.93 4.23 -20.63
C ALA A 280 -10.97 4.49 -19.53
N ASN A 281 -12.07 5.16 -19.87
CA ASN A 281 -13.14 5.42 -18.92
C ASN A 281 -13.99 4.16 -18.68
N GLN A 282 -14.60 4.08 -17.50
CA GLN A 282 -15.51 2.99 -17.16
C GLN A 282 -16.92 3.52 -16.93
N LEU A 283 -17.90 2.78 -17.45
CA LEU A 283 -19.29 3.03 -17.09
C LEU A 283 -19.52 2.52 -15.67
N MET A 284 -19.71 3.44 -14.72
CA MET A 284 -19.87 3.12 -13.31
C MET A 284 -21.13 3.75 -12.75
N PHE A 285 -21.82 3.04 -11.86
CA PHE A 285 -22.96 3.55 -11.12
C PHE A 285 -22.83 3.26 -9.63
N GLN A 286 -23.23 4.22 -8.79
CA GLN A 286 -23.47 3.94 -7.38
C GLN A 286 -24.89 3.36 -7.24
N TYR A 287 -25.00 2.16 -6.66
CA TYR A 287 -26.26 1.40 -6.55
C TYR A 287 -27.42 2.18 -5.90
N ASP A 288 -27.23 2.71 -4.70
CA ASP A 288 -28.24 3.45 -3.94
C ASP A 288 -28.59 4.80 -4.58
N THR A 289 -27.61 5.51 -5.13
CA THR A 289 -27.85 6.82 -5.76
C THR A 289 -28.59 6.66 -7.09
N ALA A 290 -28.23 5.67 -7.91
CA ALA A 290 -28.96 5.35 -9.13
C ALA A 290 -30.40 4.90 -8.82
N LYS A 291 -30.60 4.09 -7.78
CA LYS A 291 -31.94 3.68 -7.33
C LYS A 291 -32.78 4.88 -6.85
N ARG A 292 -32.19 5.81 -6.08
CA ARG A 292 -32.86 7.05 -5.63
C ARG A 292 -33.31 7.92 -6.81
N ASN A 293 -32.56 7.93 -7.91
CA ASN A 293 -32.88 8.67 -9.13
C ASN A 293 -33.70 7.86 -10.15
N ALA A 294 -34.27 6.72 -9.73
CA ALA A 294 -35.09 5.83 -10.56
C ALA A 294 -34.41 5.35 -11.85
N ILE A 295 -33.08 5.15 -11.81
CA ILE A 295 -32.29 4.64 -12.93
C ILE A 295 -32.26 3.12 -12.88
N ASP A 296 -32.75 2.47 -13.92
CA ASP A 296 -32.62 1.02 -14.09
C ASP A 296 -31.21 0.69 -14.57
N ILE A 297 -30.36 0.24 -13.65
CA ILE A 297 -28.96 -0.11 -13.95
C ILE A 297 -28.89 -1.46 -14.69
N SER A 298 -29.95 -2.29 -14.66
CA SER A 298 -29.93 -3.63 -15.26
C SER A 298 -29.84 -3.62 -16.79
N GLN A 299 -30.14 -2.49 -17.42
CA GLN A 299 -29.97 -2.28 -18.86
C GLN A 299 -28.50 -2.17 -19.30
N PHE A 300 -27.57 -1.94 -18.35
CA PHE A 300 -26.14 -1.84 -18.62
C PHE A 300 -25.42 -3.07 -18.08
N SER A 301 -25.28 -4.11 -18.92
CA SER A 301 -24.61 -5.36 -18.53
C SER A 301 -23.14 -5.18 -18.18
N ASP A 302 -22.50 -4.19 -18.79
CA ASP A 302 -21.06 -3.97 -18.72
C ASP A 302 -20.71 -2.85 -17.73
N ALA A 303 -21.70 -2.29 -17.03
CA ALA A 303 -21.48 -1.25 -16.03
C ALA A 303 -20.99 -1.83 -14.70
N ILE A 304 -20.00 -1.18 -14.10
CA ILE A 304 -19.55 -1.48 -12.75
C ILE A 304 -20.50 -0.82 -11.76
N VAL A 305 -21.10 -1.63 -10.89
CA VAL A 305 -22.05 -1.15 -9.89
C VAL A 305 -21.40 -1.22 -8.52
N VAL A 306 -21.06 -0.06 -7.97
CA VAL A 306 -20.43 0.09 -6.66
C VAL A 306 -21.46 -0.08 -5.55
N ASP A 307 -21.05 -0.73 -4.45
CA ASP A 307 -21.87 -1.06 -3.27
C ASP A 307 -23.13 -1.90 -3.56
N ARG A 308 -23.04 -2.78 -4.57
CA ARG A 308 -24.11 -3.76 -4.81
C ARG A 308 -24.12 -4.83 -3.71
N PRO A 309 -25.25 -5.07 -3.01
CA PRO A 309 -25.32 -6.12 -2.00
C PRO A 309 -25.07 -7.53 -2.62
N PRO A 310 -24.36 -8.44 -1.90
CA PRO A 310 -23.96 -9.74 -2.44
C PRO A 310 -25.17 -10.65 -2.71
N SER A 311 -25.04 -11.52 -3.72
CA SER A 311 -26.07 -12.49 -4.07
C SER A 311 -26.13 -13.68 -3.09
N PHE A 312 -27.29 -14.34 -3.02
CA PHE A 312 -27.53 -15.50 -2.14
C PHE A 312 -26.45 -16.61 -2.25
N TRP A 313 -25.91 -16.87 -3.45
CA TRP A 313 -24.92 -17.92 -3.67
C TRP A 313 -23.57 -17.64 -3.01
N VAL A 314 -23.11 -16.38 -3.05
CA VAL A 314 -21.83 -15.97 -2.45
C VAL A 314 -21.93 -15.97 -0.93
N SER A 315 -23.11 -15.60 -0.40
CA SER A 315 -23.38 -15.68 1.04
C SER A 315 -23.38 -17.13 1.58
N ASN A 316 -23.47 -18.16 0.72
CA ASN A 316 -23.62 -19.58 1.11
C ASN A 316 -22.55 -20.53 0.51
N GLN A 317 -21.39 -20.01 0.07
CA GLN A 317 -20.36 -20.77 -0.67
C GLN A 317 -19.82 -22.02 0.07
N ASP A 318 -19.64 -21.93 1.39
CA ASP A 318 -19.08 -23.02 2.20
C ASP A 318 -19.97 -24.27 2.23
N ALA A 319 -21.30 -24.07 2.24
CA ALA A 319 -22.27 -25.17 2.23
C ALA A 319 -22.27 -25.94 0.90
N VAL A 320 -22.08 -25.24 -0.22
CA VAL A 320 -22.05 -25.83 -1.56
C VAL A 320 -20.75 -26.62 -1.78
N MET A 321 -19.60 -26.04 -1.39
CA MET A 321 -18.29 -26.69 -1.55
C MET A 321 -18.16 -27.96 -0.73
N SER A 322 -18.70 -27.96 0.49
CA SER A 322 -18.74 -29.14 1.37
C SER A 322 -19.47 -30.32 0.71
N SER A 323 -20.53 -30.06 -0.06
CA SER A 323 -21.31 -31.09 -0.75
C SER A 323 -20.58 -31.70 -1.96
N LEU A 324 -19.80 -30.90 -2.70
CA LEU A 324 -19.01 -31.37 -3.85
C LEU A 324 -17.81 -32.24 -3.44
N ALA A 325 -17.17 -31.93 -2.31
CA ALA A 325 -16.06 -32.72 -1.77
C ALA A 325 -16.48 -34.18 -1.46
N ILE A 326 -17.69 -34.37 -0.93
CA ILE A 326 -18.24 -35.69 -0.61
C ILE A 326 -18.44 -36.54 -1.89
N MET A 327 -18.90 -35.92 -2.97
CA MET A 327 -19.04 -36.59 -4.28
C MET A 327 -17.68 -37.02 -4.86
N PHE A 328 -16.64 -36.18 -4.73
CA PHE A 328 -15.31 -36.48 -5.25
C PHE A 328 -14.67 -37.69 -4.55
N VAL A 329 -14.74 -37.74 -3.22
CA VAL A 329 -14.23 -38.89 -2.42
C VAL A 329 -14.89 -40.19 -2.86
N SER A 330 -16.19 -40.16 -3.11
CA SER A 330 -16.95 -41.32 -3.60
C SER A 330 -16.47 -41.80 -4.97
N GLY A 331 -16.12 -40.88 -5.88
CA GLY A 331 -15.56 -41.19 -7.19
C GLY A 331 -14.16 -41.83 -7.15
N VAL A 332 -13.29 -41.37 -6.25
CA VAL A 332 -11.93 -41.91 -6.06
C VAL A 332 -11.97 -43.38 -5.61
N ILE A 333 -12.91 -43.72 -4.72
CA ILE A 333 -13.10 -45.09 -4.23
C ILE A 333 -13.49 -46.03 -5.39
N ILE A 334 -14.39 -45.60 -6.28
CA ILE A 334 -14.82 -46.38 -7.45
C ILE A 334 -13.64 -46.60 -8.43
N ALA A 335 -12.82 -45.58 -8.66
CA ALA A 335 -11.65 -45.67 -9.53
C ALA A 335 -10.57 -46.63 -8.98
N MET A 336 -10.37 -46.66 -7.66
CA MET A 336 -9.45 -47.60 -7.00
C MET A 336 -9.85 -49.06 -7.24
N LEU A 337 -11.14 -49.38 -7.12
CA LEU A 337 -11.66 -50.73 -7.36
C LEU A 337 -11.44 -51.16 -8.82
N THR A 338 -11.58 -50.23 -9.77
CA THR A 338 -11.35 -50.50 -11.21
C THR A 338 -9.86 -50.74 -11.50
N LYS A 339 -8.96 -50.01 -10.83
CA LYS A 339 -7.51 -50.19 -10.95
C LYS A 339 -7.05 -51.56 -10.44
N GLN A 340 -7.67 -52.06 -9.36
CA GLN A 340 -7.32 -53.36 -8.79
C GLN A 340 -7.68 -54.52 -9.73
N MET A 341 -8.78 -54.41 -10.47
CA MET A 341 -9.17 -55.40 -11.50
C MET A 341 -8.22 -55.43 -12.70
N ASN A 342 -7.56 -54.32 -13.05
CA ASN A 342 -6.62 -54.25 -14.18
C ASN A 342 -5.23 -54.85 -13.88
N LYS A 343 -4.80 -54.88 -12.61
CA LYS A 343 -3.49 -55.43 -12.19
C LYS A 343 -3.40 -56.96 -12.39
N GLN A 344 -4.53 -57.67 -12.34
CA GLN A 344 -4.58 -59.12 -12.49
C GLN A 344 -4.33 -59.59 -13.94
N ARG A 345 -4.55 -58.70 -14.93
CA ARG A 345 -4.27 -58.96 -16.36
C ARG A 345 -2.79 -58.75 -16.75
N GLN A 346 -1.94 -58.24 -15.85
CA GLN A 346 -0.55 -57.90 -16.15
C GLN A 346 0.44 -59.07 -16.01
N SER A 347 0.17 -60.07 -15.17
CA SER A 347 1.10 -61.19 -14.95
C SER A 347 1.18 -62.16 -16.14
N GLU A 348 0.10 -62.29 -16.93
CA GLU A 348 0.06 -63.13 -18.13
C GLU A 348 0.91 -62.58 -19.29
N ARG A 349 1.24 -61.28 -19.27
CA ARG A 349 2.03 -60.62 -20.32
C ARG A 349 3.54 -60.86 -20.21
N ALA A 350 4.05 -61.29 -19.06
CA ALA A 350 5.48 -61.48 -18.81
C ALA A 350 6.09 -62.68 -19.57
N LEU A 351 5.30 -63.72 -19.85
CA LEU A 351 5.78 -64.91 -20.58
C LEU A 351 5.88 -64.68 -22.10
N ALA A 352 5.16 -63.69 -22.64
CA ALA A 352 5.26 -63.27 -24.04
C ALA A 352 6.51 -62.41 -24.32
N GLN A 353 7.04 -61.70 -23.32
CA GLN A 353 8.16 -60.78 -23.48
C GLN A 353 9.52 -61.46 -23.69
N SER A 354 9.77 -62.66 -23.15
CA SER A 354 11.08 -63.33 -23.32
C SER A 354 11.33 -63.82 -24.77
N ARG A 355 10.27 -64.14 -25.54
CA ARG A 355 10.36 -64.45 -26.98
C ARG A 355 10.42 -63.20 -27.87
N ALA A 356 9.85 -62.08 -27.41
CA ALA A 356 9.98 -60.79 -28.09
C ALA A 356 11.36 -60.14 -27.90
N LEU A 357 12.02 -60.37 -26.75
CA LEU A 357 13.34 -59.80 -26.44
C LEU A 357 14.46 -60.31 -27.36
N PHE A 358 14.47 -61.61 -27.71
CA PHE A 358 15.48 -62.18 -28.61
C PHE A 358 15.33 -61.67 -30.05
N LYS A 359 14.07 -61.50 -30.52
CA LYS A 359 13.77 -60.88 -31.82
C LYS A 359 14.07 -59.37 -31.82
N GLY A 360 13.80 -58.69 -30.71
CA GLY A 360 14.08 -57.27 -30.52
C GLY A 360 15.57 -56.93 -30.47
N VAL A 361 16.40 -57.73 -29.79
CA VAL A 361 17.85 -57.47 -29.70
C VAL A 361 18.56 -57.74 -31.04
N PHE A 362 18.13 -58.77 -31.77
CA PHE A 362 18.68 -59.06 -33.10
C PHE A 362 18.37 -57.93 -34.09
N ASP A 363 17.12 -57.44 -34.14
CA ASP A 363 16.69 -56.37 -35.06
C ASP A 363 17.04 -54.94 -34.62
N GLN A 364 17.25 -54.66 -33.32
CA GLN A 364 17.63 -53.32 -32.84
C GLN A 364 19.14 -53.05 -32.84
N SER A 365 19.99 -54.05 -33.15
CA SER A 365 21.43 -53.81 -33.28
C SER A 365 21.71 -52.86 -34.44
N HIS A 366 22.48 -51.79 -34.18
CA HIS A 366 22.89 -50.81 -35.19
C HIS A 366 24.10 -51.27 -36.01
N GLN A 367 24.62 -52.46 -35.72
CA GLN A 367 25.63 -53.11 -36.53
C GLN A 367 24.94 -53.96 -37.60
N TYR A 368 25.57 -54.04 -38.77
CA TYR A 368 25.08 -54.84 -39.88
C TYR A 368 25.39 -56.30 -39.58
N ILE A 369 24.38 -57.08 -39.18
CA ILE A 369 24.55 -58.49 -38.75
C ILE A 369 23.81 -59.43 -39.70
N ALA A 370 24.52 -60.42 -40.22
CA ALA A 370 23.96 -61.49 -41.03
C ALA A 370 24.53 -62.86 -40.64
N MET A 371 23.71 -63.90 -40.69
CA MET A 371 24.10 -65.30 -40.59
C MET A 371 24.17 -65.87 -42.00
N LEU A 372 25.28 -66.52 -42.34
CA LEU A 372 25.55 -67.08 -43.66
C LEU A 372 25.69 -68.61 -43.58
N ASP A 373 25.35 -69.31 -44.66
CA ASP A 373 25.64 -70.72 -44.86
C ASP A 373 27.12 -70.96 -45.25
N TYR A 374 27.53 -72.23 -45.34
CA TYR A 374 28.90 -72.62 -45.70
C TYR A 374 29.33 -72.19 -47.12
N ARG A 375 28.39 -71.75 -47.97
CA ARG A 375 28.66 -71.22 -49.31
C ARG A 375 28.64 -69.69 -49.32
N GLY A 376 28.49 -69.02 -48.17
CA GLY A 376 28.48 -67.57 -48.05
C GLY A 376 27.17 -66.89 -48.45
N ARG A 377 26.07 -67.64 -48.49
CA ARG A 377 24.72 -67.11 -48.75
C ARG A 377 24.05 -66.76 -47.43
N VAL A 378 23.25 -65.72 -47.42
CA VAL A 378 22.62 -65.25 -46.19
C VAL A 378 21.41 -66.14 -45.83
N VAL A 379 21.40 -66.64 -44.60
CA VAL A 379 20.34 -67.47 -44.01
C VAL A 379 19.40 -66.64 -43.14
N SER A 380 19.94 -65.65 -42.44
CA SER A 380 19.17 -64.69 -41.65
C SER A 380 19.94 -63.39 -41.54
N ALA A 381 19.27 -62.25 -41.53
CA ALA A 381 19.91 -60.95 -41.39
C ALA A 381 19.04 -60.04 -40.53
N ASN A 382 19.66 -59.19 -39.73
CA ASN A 382 18.94 -58.20 -38.95
C ASN A 382 18.45 -57.05 -39.84
N SER A 383 17.49 -56.28 -39.31
CA SER A 383 16.93 -55.12 -40.00
C SER A 383 17.99 -54.12 -40.50
N ALA A 384 19.09 -53.91 -39.77
CA ALA A 384 20.18 -53.03 -40.19
C ALA A 384 20.93 -53.55 -41.43
N PHE A 385 21.24 -54.84 -41.50
CA PHE A 385 21.87 -55.45 -42.67
C PHE A 385 20.93 -55.48 -43.88
N GLN A 386 19.62 -55.72 -43.65
CA GLN A 386 18.60 -55.63 -44.71
C GLN A 386 18.46 -54.20 -45.25
N PHE A 387 18.55 -53.18 -44.39
CA PHE A 387 18.53 -51.78 -44.84
C PHE A 387 19.76 -51.42 -45.67
N LEU A 388 20.92 -52.00 -45.36
CA LEU A 388 22.13 -51.81 -46.13
C LEU A 388 22.07 -52.48 -47.52
N PHE A 389 21.33 -53.58 -47.64
CA PHE A 389 21.15 -54.35 -48.87
C PHE A 389 19.67 -54.71 -49.10
N PRO A 390 18.82 -53.75 -49.51
CA PRO A 390 17.36 -53.91 -49.55
C PRO A 390 16.88 -54.95 -50.58
N ASP A 391 17.63 -55.14 -51.68
CA ASP A 391 17.34 -56.11 -52.74
C ASP A 391 17.68 -57.58 -52.39
N MET A 392 18.18 -57.84 -51.18
CA MET A 392 18.74 -59.13 -50.77
C MET A 392 17.82 -60.33 -51.00
N LEU A 393 16.50 -60.20 -50.81
CA LEU A 393 15.50 -61.27 -51.01
C LEU A 393 15.47 -61.80 -52.45
N SER A 394 15.81 -60.97 -53.44
CA SER A 394 15.91 -61.38 -54.85
C SER A 394 17.24 -62.09 -55.18
N ARG A 395 18.21 -62.04 -54.26
CA ARG A 395 19.60 -62.48 -54.42
C ARG A 395 19.98 -63.65 -53.50
N GLU A 396 19.01 -64.25 -52.79
CA GLU A 396 19.21 -65.29 -51.75
C GLU A 396 20.04 -66.51 -52.22
N MET A 397 20.02 -66.83 -53.51
CA MET A 397 20.78 -67.96 -54.06
C MET A 397 22.25 -67.63 -54.38
N LEU A 398 22.68 -66.37 -54.30
CA LEU A 398 24.05 -65.93 -54.59
C LEU A 398 24.82 -65.60 -53.29
N PRO A 399 26.12 -65.92 -53.23
CA PRO A 399 26.95 -65.54 -52.09
C PRO A 399 27.19 -64.02 -52.05
N ILE A 400 27.35 -63.46 -50.85
CA ILE A 400 27.33 -62.00 -50.62
C ILE A 400 28.42 -61.23 -51.39
N TRP A 401 29.58 -61.82 -51.65
CA TRP A 401 30.65 -61.18 -52.42
C TRP A 401 30.35 -61.05 -53.92
N ARG A 402 29.28 -61.69 -54.43
CA ARG A 402 28.83 -61.48 -55.82
C ARG A 402 27.85 -60.32 -55.97
N TRP A 403 27.51 -59.63 -54.88
CA TRP A 403 26.64 -58.45 -54.94
C TRP A 403 27.44 -57.26 -55.48
N SER A 404 26.80 -56.43 -56.31
CA SER A 404 27.45 -55.32 -57.02
C SER A 404 27.87 -54.16 -56.12
N ASP A 405 27.36 -54.13 -54.89
CA ASP A 405 27.48 -53.04 -53.93
C ASP A 405 28.89 -52.96 -53.30
N TRP A 406 29.68 -54.04 -53.42
CA TRP A 406 31.04 -54.12 -52.91
C TRP A 406 32.05 -53.58 -53.92
N LEU A 407 32.75 -52.49 -53.55
CA LEU A 407 33.86 -51.94 -54.34
C LEU A 407 35.08 -52.87 -54.42
N SER A 408 35.15 -53.91 -53.59
CA SER A 408 36.29 -54.85 -53.50
C SER A 408 35.84 -56.29 -53.20
N SER A 409 34.95 -56.83 -54.02
CA SER A 409 34.33 -58.16 -53.88
C SER A 409 35.31 -59.34 -53.73
N ASP A 410 36.45 -59.32 -54.43
CA ASP A 410 37.47 -60.39 -54.36
C ASP A 410 38.07 -60.55 -52.95
N ARG A 411 38.18 -59.45 -52.21
CA ARG A 411 38.75 -59.44 -50.85
C ARG A 411 37.79 -60.07 -49.85
N LEU A 412 36.49 -59.78 -49.97
CA LEU A 412 35.43 -60.37 -49.13
C LEU A 412 35.35 -61.89 -49.32
N LYS A 413 35.46 -62.36 -50.57
CA LYS A 413 35.49 -63.80 -50.87
C LYS A 413 36.65 -64.52 -50.20
N LEU A 414 37.87 -63.98 -50.28
CA LEU A 414 39.07 -64.56 -49.66
C LEU A 414 38.94 -64.69 -48.13
N HIS A 415 38.35 -63.69 -47.48
CA HIS A 415 38.14 -63.73 -46.02
C HIS A 415 37.07 -64.74 -45.59
N ILE A 416 36.09 -65.06 -46.45
CA ILE A 416 35.07 -66.07 -46.14
C ILE A 416 35.60 -67.48 -46.38
N GLU A 417 36.32 -67.71 -47.47
CA GLU A 417 36.88 -69.04 -47.82
C GLU A 417 38.03 -69.47 -46.90
N SER A 418 38.68 -68.53 -46.18
CA SER A 418 39.79 -68.81 -45.26
C SER A 418 39.38 -69.01 -43.79
N LEU A 419 38.08 -68.96 -43.47
CA LEU A 419 37.58 -69.13 -42.09
C LEU A 419 37.66 -70.59 -41.64
N ILE A 420 38.32 -70.80 -40.49
CA ILE A 420 38.37 -72.09 -39.78
C ILE A 420 37.45 -72.01 -38.55
N GLU A 421 36.83 -73.13 -38.17
CA GLU A 421 35.91 -73.23 -37.03
C GLU A 421 36.50 -72.60 -35.76
N GLY A 422 35.76 -71.66 -35.14
CA GLY A 422 36.20 -70.93 -33.94
C GLY A 422 37.08 -69.68 -34.17
N GLN A 423 37.55 -69.41 -35.40
CA GLN A 423 38.31 -68.18 -35.71
C GLN A 423 37.41 -67.02 -36.18
N THR A 424 37.91 -65.79 -35.99
CA THR A 424 37.26 -64.55 -36.44
C THR A 424 38.20 -63.78 -37.38
N SER A 425 37.71 -63.36 -38.54
CA SER A 425 38.46 -62.55 -39.52
C SER A 425 37.87 -61.15 -39.59
N ARG A 426 38.69 -60.11 -39.39
CA ARG A 426 38.24 -58.69 -39.38
C ARG A 426 39.04 -57.84 -40.37
N PHE A 427 38.36 -56.99 -41.14
CA PHE A 427 38.96 -56.15 -42.18
C PHE A 427 38.04 -54.99 -42.56
N GLU A 428 38.62 -53.94 -43.15
CA GLU A 428 37.86 -52.79 -43.66
C GLU A 428 37.56 -52.95 -45.15
N ILE A 429 36.34 -52.59 -45.53
CA ILE A 429 35.89 -52.61 -46.92
C ILE A 429 34.93 -51.44 -47.18
N CYS A 430 35.04 -50.84 -48.36
CA CYS A 430 34.12 -49.81 -48.79
C CYS A 430 32.97 -50.42 -49.57
N ILE A 431 31.78 -49.90 -49.34
CA ILE A 431 30.61 -50.18 -50.16
C ILE A 431 30.00 -48.89 -50.66
N ILE A 432 29.25 -49.02 -51.75
CA ILE A 432 28.38 -47.95 -52.24
C ILE A 432 26.96 -48.32 -51.83
N SER A 433 26.34 -47.46 -51.04
CA SER A 433 24.92 -47.58 -50.69
C SER A 433 24.03 -47.21 -51.89
N GLU A 434 22.75 -47.60 -51.89
CA GLU A 434 21.78 -47.23 -52.93
C GLU A 434 21.70 -45.71 -53.20
N GLU A 435 21.99 -44.89 -52.19
CA GLU A 435 22.05 -43.42 -52.31
C GLU A 435 23.36 -42.90 -52.94
N GLN A 436 24.20 -43.77 -53.51
CA GLN A 436 25.53 -43.49 -54.08
C GLN A 436 26.57 -42.92 -53.10
N ASN A 437 26.35 -43.04 -51.80
CA ASN A 437 27.33 -42.64 -50.79
C ASN A 437 28.34 -43.77 -50.51
N GLU A 438 29.63 -43.40 -50.46
CA GLU A 438 30.69 -44.29 -49.99
C GLU A 438 30.58 -44.47 -48.47
N ILE A 439 30.36 -45.70 -48.03
CA ILE A 439 30.34 -46.07 -46.62
C ILE A 439 31.57 -46.95 -46.34
N ILE A 440 32.36 -46.57 -45.34
CA ILE A 440 33.52 -47.35 -44.90
C ILE A 440 33.09 -48.28 -43.77
N LEU A 441 33.13 -49.58 -44.04
CA LEU A 441 32.74 -50.61 -43.08
C LEU A 441 33.96 -51.32 -42.50
N ASP A 442 33.95 -51.49 -41.19
CA ASP A 442 34.81 -52.43 -40.46
C ASP A 442 34.04 -53.73 -40.23
N VAL A 443 34.41 -54.78 -40.96
CA VAL A 443 33.69 -56.07 -41.07
C VAL A 443 34.42 -57.15 -40.27
N ALA A 444 33.69 -57.93 -39.49
CA ALA A 444 34.11 -59.12 -38.77
C ALA A 444 33.28 -60.35 -39.17
N LEU A 445 33.95 -61.47 -39.43
CA LEU A 445 33.34 -62.75 -39.80
C LEU A 445 33.73 -63.82 -38.78
N LYS A 446 32.78 -64.64 -38.30
CA LYS A 446 33.02 -65.67 -37.27
C LYS A 446 32.30 -66.98 -37.57
N ALA A 447 33.02 -68.10 -37.58
CA ALA A 447 32.40 -69.42 -37.73
C ALA A 447 31.67 -69.88 -36.44
N LEU A 448 30.46 -70.44 -36.57
CA LEU A 448 29.62 -70.93 -35.46
C LEU A 448 29.73 -72.45 -35.29
N PRO A 449 29.71 -73.01 -34.06
CA PRO A 449 29.78 -74.45 -33.82
C PRO A 449 28.48 -75.18 -34.23
N ASP A 450 28.61 -76.40 -34.76
CA ASP A 450 27.58 -77.20 -35.48
C ASP A 450 26.36 -77.72 -34.66
N HIS A 451 25.83 -76.95 -33.71
CA HIS A 451 24.74 -77.40 -32.80
C HIS A 451 23.54 -76.46 -32.65
N SER A 452 23.24 -75.58 -33.61
CA SER A 452 21.94 -74.90 -33.64
C SER A 452 21.56 -74.36 -35.02
N HIS A 453 20.45 -74.86 -35.56
CA HIS A 453 19.80 -74.51 -36.84
C HIS A 453 20.52 -75.00 -38.11
N ALA A 454 19.86 -75.94 -38.80
CA ALA A 454 20.42 -76.88 -39.77
C ALA A 454 20.99 -76.31 -41.08
N ASP A 455 21.24 -74.99 -41.22
CA ASP A 455 21.79 -74.41 -42.46
C ASP A 455 22.72 -73.19 -42.31
N ALA A 456 22.97 -72.64 -41.10
CA ALA A 456 23.80 -71.44 -40.91
C ALA A 456 25.11 -71.72 -40.16
N GLN A 457 26.26 -71.30 -40.69
CA GLN A 457 27.59 -71.64 -40.16
C GLN A 457 28.54 -70.43 -39.96
N ILE A 458 28.24 -69.23 -40.49
CA ILE A 458 29.12 -68.05 -40.36
C ILE A 458 28.30 -66.83 -39.90
N LEU A 459 28.75 -66.13 -38.87
CA LEU A 459 28.22 -64.83 -38.44
C LEU A 459 29.04 -63.70 -39.08
N PHE A 460 28.37 -62.82 -39.81
CA PHE A 460 28.87 -61.56 -40.35
C PHE A 460 28.41 -60.41 -39.44
N GLU A 461 29.34 -59.54 -39.04
CA GLU A 461 29.06 -58.32 -38.29
C GLU A 461 29.88 -57.17 -38.89
N ALA A 462 29.26 -56.04 -39.23
CA ALA A 462 29.98 -54.87 -39.72
C ALA A 462 29.51 -53.57 -39.08
N ARG A 463 30.42 -52.59 -38.99
CA ARG A 463 30.15 -51.26 -38.41
C ARG A 463 30.67 -50.13 -39.29
N ASP A 464 29.87 -49.10 -39.47
CA ASP A 464 30.28 -47.84 -40.13
C ASP A 464 31.19 -47.00 -39.22
N ILE A 465 32.36 -46.60 -39.75
CA ILE A 465 33.37 -45.79 -39.04
C ILE A 465 33.51 -44.35 -39.57
N SER A 466 32.61 -43.90 -40.44
CA SER A 466 32.69 -42.59 -41.12
C SER A 466 32.67 -41.38 -40.17
N GLN A 467 31.90 -41.42 -39.08
CA GLN A 467 31.79 -40.30 -38.12
C GLN A 467 33.06 -40.02 -37.32
N ARG A 468 33.91 -41.02 -37.08
CA ARG A 468 35.16 -40.85 -36.32
C ARG A 468 36.15 -39.95 -37.06
N LYS A 469 36.18 -40.02 -38.39
CA LYS A 469 37.00 -39.16 -39.26
C LYS A 469 36.55 -37.68 -39.23
N ASN A 470 35.25 -37.42 -39.08
CA ASN A 470 34.71 -36.05 -38.98
C ASN A 470 35.01 -35.38 -37.62
N ALA A 471 35.31 -36.14 -36.56
CA ALA A 471 35.64 -35.60 -35.25
C ALA A 471 37.01 -34.90 -35.21
N GLU A 472 38.00 -35.36 -35.99
CA GLU A 472 39.31 -34.71 -36.11
C GLU A 472 39.21 -33.30 -36.72
N GLN A 473 38.27 -33.08 -37.66
CA GLN A 473 38.04 -31.75 -38.24
C GLN A 473 37.35 -30.77 -37.28
N LYS A 474 36.55 -31.26 -36.33
CA LYS A 474 35.91 -30.42 -35.29
C LYS A 474 36.92 -29.79 -34.32
N LEU A 475 38.06 -30.44 -34.08
CA LEU A 475 39.07 -29.98 -33.15
C LEU A 475 39.69 -28.64 -33.60
N GLN A 476 40.00 -28.50 -34.89
CA GLN A 476 40.57 -27.27 -35.46
C GLN A 476 39.62 -26.06 -35.38
N ARG A 477 38.31 -26.29 -35.45
CA ARG A 477 37.31 -25.21 -35.36
C ARG A 477 37.21 -24.62 -33.94
N SER A 478 37.37 -25.45 -32.91
CA SER A 478 37.28 -25.01 -31.52
C SER A 478 38.38 -24.02 -31.12
N GLU A 479 39.59 -24.14 -31.68
CA GLU A 479 40.73 -23.28 -31.32
C GLU A 479 40.50 -21.81 -31.71
N VAL A 480 39.89 -21.58 -32.89
CA VAL A 480 39.55 -20.23 -33.37
C VAL A 480 38.44 -19.63 -32.52
N GLU A 481 37.43 -20.42 -32.16
CA GLU A 481 36.31 -20.00 -31.31
C GLU A 481 36.82 -19.59 -29.91
N TYR A 482 37.74 -20.33 -29.28
CA TYR A 482 38.29 -19.98 -27.98
C TYR A 482 39.02 -18.63 -27.95
N ARG A 483 39.81 -18.30 -28.98
CA ARG A 483 40.54 -17.02 -29.05
C ARG A 483 39.59 -15.84 -29.19
N MET A 484 38.52 -16.00 -29.96
CA MET A 484 37.48 -14.98 -30.11
C MET A 484 36.75 -14.75 -28.78
N LEU A 485 36.37 -15.84 -28.09
CA LEU A 485 35.69 -15.78 -26.80
C LEU A 485 36.52 -15.08 -25.72
N TYR A 486 37.85 -15.29 -25.67
CA TYR A 486 38.74 -14.62 -24.70
C TYR A 486 38.83 -13.10 -24.92
N GLU A 487 38.93 -12.66 -26.18
CA GLU A 487 39.09 -11.24 -26.51
C GLU A 487 37.80 -10.44 -26.36
N GLN A 488 36.65 -11.06 -26.58
CA GLN A 488 35.33 -10.43 -26.51
C GLN A 488 34.66 -10.48 -25.13
N GLN A 489 35.37 -10.98 -24.10
CA GLN A 489 34.81 -10.96 -22.73
C GLN A 489 34.67 -9.52 -22.21
N PRO A 490 33.50 -9.12 -21.70
CA PRO A 490 33.26 -7.80 -21.09
C PRO A 490 33.79 -7.74 -19.64
N VAL A 491 34.90 -8.42 -19.36
CA VAL A 491 35.58 -8.40 -18.05
C VAL A 491 37.07 -8.27 -18.28
N MET A 492 37.77 -7.60 -17.35
CA MET A 492 39.22 -7.48 -17.40
C MET A 492 39.86 -8.86 -17.20
N LEU A 493 40.58 -9.38 -18.19
CA LEU A 493 41.33 -10.63 -18.07
C LEU A 493 42.83 -10.37 -18.23
N LEU A 494 43.58 -10.63 -17.17
CA LEU A 494 45.04 -10.57 -17.16
C LEU A 494 45.62 -11.90 -16.71
N THR A 495 46.65 -12.40 -17.38
CA THR A 495 47.51 -13.43 -16.79
C THR A 495 48.81 -12.79 -16.32
N ILE A 496 49.32 -13.21 -15.17
CA ILE A 496 50.57 -12.69 -14.60
C ILE A 496 51.52 -13.85 -14.23
N ASP A 497 52.82 -13.58 -14.26
CA ASP A 497 53.86 -14.52 -13.82
C ASP A 497 54.12 -14.46 -12.30
N GLN A 498 55.15 -15.17 -11.83
CA GLN A 498 55.54 -15.20 -10.41
C GLN A 498 56.07 -13.85 -9.89
N GLN A 499 56.44 -12.92 -10.77
CA GLN A 499 56.95 -11.59 -10.43
C GLN A 499 55.90 -10.48 -10.64
N SER A 500 54.62 -10.86 -10.76
CA SER A 500 53.49 -9.97 -10.99
C SER A 500 53.47 -9.29 -12.36
N ARG A 501 54.23 -9.80 -13.33
CA ARG A 501 54.29 -9.19 -14.67
C ARG A 501 53.19 -9.73 -15.57
N ILE A 502 52.49 -8.85 -16.25
CA ILE A 502 51.38 -9.18 -17.16
C ILE A 502 51.91 -9.94 -18.38
N GLN A 503 51.41 -11.15 -18.59
CA GLN A 503 51.75 -12.08 -19.68
C GLN A 503 50.69 -12.08 -20.80
N SER A 504 49.42 -11.85 -20.45
CA SER A 504 48.33 -11.66 -21.40
C SER A 504 47.35 -10.64 -20.89
N VAL A 505 46.68 -9.96 -21.81
CA VAL A 505 45.69 -8.91 -21.54
C VAL A 505 44.63 -8.98 -22.64
N ASN A 506 43.36 -9.11 -22.27
CA ASN A 506 42.26 -9.05 -23.24
C ASN A 506 41.93 -7.60 -23.62
N GLN A 507 41.05 -7.43 -24.60
CA GLN A 507 40.69 -6.10 -25.11
C GLN A 507 40.03 -5.21 -24.04
N CYS A 508 39.08 -5.74 -23.27
CA CYS A 508 38.38 -5.02 -22.21
C CYS A 508 39.34 -4.40 -21.18
N ALA A 509 40.34 -5.16 -20.71
CA ALA A 509 41.35 -4.66 -19.79
C ALA A 509 42.15 -3.46 -20.31
N SER A 510 42.44 -3.45 -21.63
CA SER A 510 43.17 -2.37 -22.29
C SER A 510 42.31 -1.10 -22.41
N GLU A 511 41.03 -1.27 -22.72
CA GLU A 511 40.06 -0.18 -22.86
C GLU A 511 39.73 0.45 -21.50
N TRP A 512 39.48 -0.37 -20.48
CA TRP A 512 39.14 0.13 -19.14
C TRP A 512 40.28 0.90 -18.48
N LEU A 513 41.51 0.40 -18.60
CA LEU A 513 42.67 1.07 -18.01
C LEU A 513 43.23 2.19 -18.91
N GLY A 514 42.77 2.28 -20.16
CA GLY A 514 43.23 3.30 -21.13
C GLY A 514 44.68 3.10 -21.60
N PHE A 515 45.29 1.96 -21.31
CA PHE A 515 46.64 1.61 -21.76
C PHE A 515 46.59 0.59 -22.89
N SER A 516 47.42 0.76 -23.92
CA SER A 516 47.52 -0.26 -24.99
C SER A 516 48.04 -1.60 -24.44
N LYS A 517 47.58 -2.72 -25.00
CA LYS A 517 48.08 -4.07 -24.64
C LYS A 517 49.61 -4.16 -24.62
N ARG A 518 50.26 -3.58 -25.62
CA ARG A 518 51.74 -3.57 -25.73
C ARG A 518 52.41 -2.80 -24.59
N HIS A 519 51.74 -1.79 -24.04
CA HIS A 519 52.22 -1.01 -22.90
C HIS A 519 52.03 -1.76 -21.58
N MET A 520 50.99 -2.58 -21.46
CA MET A 520 50.71 -3.35 -20.24
C MET A 520 51.55 -4.63 -20.15
N LEU A 521 51.81 -5.30 -21.27
CA LEU A 521 52.57 -6.55 -21.31
C LEU A 521 54.00 -6.39 -20.75
N GLY A 522 54.38 -7.25 -19.81
CA GLY A 522 55.68 -7.26 -19.15
C GLY A 522 55.83 -6.33 -17.94
N HIS A 523 54.91 -5.35 -17.77
CA HIS A 523 54.87 -4.49 -16.59
C HIS A 523 54.26 -5.20 -15.38
N LYS A 524 54.62 -4.74 -14.17
CA LYS A 524 53.98 -5.29 -12.96
C LYS A 524 52.56 -4.77 -12.87
N VAL A 525 51.60 -5.65 -12.61
CA VAL A 525 50.19 -5.24 -12.45
C VAL A 525 49.99 -4.22 -11.32
N THR A 526 50.86 -4.24 -10.30
CA THR A 526 50.86 -3.27 -9.19
C THR A 526 51.20 -1.83 -9.62
N GLU A 527 51.83 -1.63 -10.77
CA GLU A 527 52.11 -0.28 -11.31
C GLU A 527 50.84 0.44 -11.74
N PHE A 528 49.73 -0.30 -11.89
CA PHE A 528 48.42 0.24 -12.30
C PHE A 528 47.46 0.42 -11.11
N TYR A 529 47.91 0.27 -9.86
CA TYR A 529 47.07 0.46 -8.67
C TYR A 529 47.16 1.91 -8.16
N ALA A 530 46.07 2.42 -7.60
CA ALA A 530 46.01 3.77 -7.01
C ALA A 530 46.69 3.85 -5.63
N ASP A 531 46.72 2.72 -4.91
CA ASP A 531 47.29 2.61 -3.58
C ASP A 531 48.44 1.59 -3.54
N GLU A 532 49.23 1.58 -2.45
CA GLU A 532 50.25 0.56 -2.15
C GLU A 532 49.64 -0.80 -1.75
N SER A 533 48.67 -1.27 -2.53
CA SER A 533 48.02 -2.56 -2.35
C SER A 533 48.98 -3.72 -2.62
N LEU A 534 48.85 -4.80 -1.83
CA LEU A 534 49.72 -5.96 -1.92
C LEU A 534 49.66 -6.62 -3.33
N PRO A 535 50.76 -7.21 -3.83
CA PRO A 535 50.76 -7.90 -5.12
C PRO A 535 49.85 -9.15 -5.09
N PRO A 536 49.19 -9.54 -6.20
CA PRO A 536 48.27 -10.69 -6.22
C PRO A 536 48.88 -12.01 -5.72
N GLN A 537 50.20 -12.18 -5.84
CA GLN A 537 50.95 -13.35 -5.38
C GLN A 537 50.92 -13.49 -3.85
N SER A 538 50.85 -12.38 -3.10
CA SER A 538 50.75 -12.40 -1.63
C SER A 538 49.47 -13.09 -1.17
N LEU A 539 48.36 -12.87 -1.89
CA LEU A 539 47.05 -13.47 -1.61
C LEU A 539 47.04 -14.99 -1.80
N VAL A 540 47.95 -15.52 -2.61
CA VAL A 540 48.07 -16.95 -2.91
C VAL A 540 49.17 -17.63 -2.08
N SER A 541 50.06 -16.86 -1.43
CA SER A 541 51.29 -17.39 -0.80
C SER A 541 51.25 -17.54 0.72
N GLU A 542 50.15 -17.21 1.39
CA GLU A 542 50.00 -17.44 2.83
C GLU A 542 48.91 -18.50 3.13
N ASN A 543 49.36 -19.68 3.58
CA ASN A 543 48.63 -20.68 4.37
C ASN A 543 47.59 -21.65 3.79
N ASN A 544 47.28 -21.72 2.49
CA ASN A 544 46.39 -22.79 1.98
C ASN A 544 46.96 -23.54 0.77
N ARG A 545 47.61 -24.67 1.06
CA ARG A 545 48.00 -25.74 0.10
C ARG A 545 46.80 -26.55 -0.42
N GLU A 546 45.58 -26.10 -0.20
CA GLU A 546 44.39 -26.72 -0.78
C GLU A 546 44.14 -26.18 -2.19
N ARG A 547 44.38 -27.07 -3.16
CA ARG A 547 43.95 -27.04 -4.57
C ARG A 547 42.85 -26.01 -4.92
N PHE A 548 43.16 -25.09 -5.83
CA PHE A 548 42.22 -24.29 -6.64
C PHE A 548 41.33 -23.25 -5.93
N GLY A 549 41.80 -22.60 -4.86
CA GLY A 549 41.09 -21.44 -4.27
C GLY A 549 41.00 -20.23 -5.23
N ILE A 550 39.80 -19.63 -5.33
CA ILE A 550 39.58 -18.32 -5.98
C ILE A 550 39.67 -17.27 -4.88
N TRP A 551 40.60 -16.33 -5.01
CA TRP A 551 40.71 -15.20 -4.10
C TRP A 551 40.02 -14.00 -4.69
N ARG A 552 39.35 -13.19 -3.87
CA ARG A 552 38.67 -11.97 -4.31
C ARG A 552 39.12 -10.79 -3.49
N ARG A 553 39.23 -9.64 -4.13
CA ARG A 553 39.44 -8.33 -3.49
C ARG A 553 38.83 -7.23 -4.33
N ASP A 554 38.48 -6.13 -3.68
CA ASP A 554 38.14 -4.88 -4.37
C ASP A 554 39.38 -3.96 -4.30
N ILE A 555 39.83 -3.45 -5.44
CA ILE A 555 41.06 -2.67 -5.55
C ILE A 555 40.89 -1.51 -6.52
N ARG A 556 41.57 -0.39 -6.25
CA ARG A 556 41.56 0.77 -7.13
C ARG A 556 42.68 0.71 -8.14
N TYR A 557 42.33 0.79 -9.41
CA TYR A 557 43.25 0.96 -10.53
C TYR A 557 43.32 2.42 -10.95
N VAL A 558 44.48 2.85 -11.44
CA VAL A 558 44.67 4.16 -12.07
C VAL A 558 44.66 3.98 -13.58
N THR A 559 43.83 4.75 -14.25
CA THR A 559 43.72 4.80 -15.71
C THR A 559 44.77 5.72 -16.32
N SER A 560 45.02 5.62 -17.63
CA SER A 560 46.05 6.42 -18.31
C SER A 560 45.81 7.94 -18.29
N ASP A 561 44.57 8.38 -18.03
CA ASP A 561 44.17 9.79 -17.83
C ASP A 561 44.21 10.24 -16.35
N GLY A 562 44.60 9.37 -15.42
CA GLY A 562 44.77 9.67 -14.01
C GLY A 562 43.50 9.54 -13.15
N GLN A 563 42.42 8.98 -13.68
CA GLN A 563 41.22 8.66 -12.90
C GLN A 563 41.40 7.35 -12.11
N GLU A 564 40.62 7.19 -11.04
CA GLU A 564 40.56 5.94 -10.27
C GLU A 564 39.35 5.11 -10.68
N ARG A 565 39.53 3.80 -10.83
CA ARG A 565 38.45 2.82 -11.04
C ARG A 565 38.50 1.73 -9.99
N TRP A 566 37.37 1.44 -9.38
CA TRP A 566 37.22 0.31 -8.47
C TRP A 566 37.01 -0.97 -9.27
N ILE A 567 37.95 -1.90 -9.19
CA ILE A 567 37.87 -3.21 -9.83
C ILE A 567 37.73 -4.29 -8.76
N ARG A 568 36.66 -5.09 -8.86
CA ARG A 568 36.53 -6.35 -8.14
C ARG A 568 37.37 -7.41 -8.84
N GLU A 569 38.53 -7.70 -8.28
CA GLU A 569 39.52 -8.60 -8.83
C GLU A 569 39.39 -10.00 -8.21
N SER A 570 39.25 -11.01 -9.06
CA SER A 570 39.35 -12.42 -8.70
C SER A 570 40.69 -13.00 -9.17
N VAL A 571 41.50 -13.52 -8.25
CA VAL A 571 42.81 -14.13 -8.52
C VAL A 571 42.68 -15.65 -8.50
N ARG A 572 43.10 -16.31 -9.58
CA ARG A 572 43.02 -17.78 -9.75
C ARG A 572 44.36 -18.35 -10.17
N SER A 573 44.75 -19.49 -9.59
CA SER A 573 45.88 -20.26 -10.10
C SER A 573 45.47 -21.01 -11.37
N THR A 574 46.27 -20.91 -12.43
CA THR A 574 46.03 -21.64 -13.68
C THR A 574 46.64 -23.05 -13.62
N GLN A 575 46.19 -23.97 -14.50
CA GLN A 575 46.79 -25.32 -14.63
C GLN A 575 48.12 -25.31 -15.42
N VAL A 576 48.44 -24.20 -16.08
CA VAL A 576 49.71 -23.98 -16.77
C VAL A 576 50.71 -23.44 -15.74
N LYS A 577 51.88 -24.09 -15.65
CA LYS A 577 52.85 -23.90 -14.55
C LYS A 577 53.10 -22.41 -14.23
N SER A 578 52.76 -22.02 -13.00
CA SER A 578 53.18 -20.78 -12.31
C SER A 578 52.60 -19.44 -12.80
N GLN A 579 51.46 -19.45 -13.49
CA GLN A 579 50.74 -18.21 -13.85
C GLN A 579 49.44 -18.05 -13.03
N LEU A 580 49.13 -16.80 -12.66
CA LEU A 580 47.85 -16.42 -12.05
C LEU A 580 46.97 -15.74 -13.10
N LEU A 581 45.68 -16.05 -13.11
CA LEU A 581 44.65 -15.35 -13.87
C LEU A 581 43.94 -14.35 -12.94
N LEU A 582 43.94 -13.08 -13.33
CA LEU A 582 43.15 -12.02 -12.73
C LEU A 582 41.92 -11.81 -13.60
N VAL A 583 40.75 -11.83 -12.97
CA VAL A 583 39.47 -11.48 -13.59
C VAL A 583 38.94 -10.25 -12.85
N GLY A 584 38.81 -9.13 -13.52
CA GLY A 584 38.32 -7.87 -12.94
C GLY A 584 36.97 -7.45 -13.49
N GLU A 585 36.10 -7.00 -12.60
CA GLU A 585 34.82 -6.36 -12.89
C GLU A 585 34.87 -4.92 -12.39
N ASP A 586 34.49 -3.94 -13.21
CA ASP A 586 34.40 -2.53 -12.80
C ASP A 586 33.15 -2.32 -11.95
N ILE A 587 33.35 -1.85 -10.72
CA ILE A 587 32.30 -1.60 -9.73
C ILE A 587 32.27 -0.12 -9.31
N THR A 588 32.88 0.78 -10.10
CA THR A 588 33.03 2.20 -9.76
C THR A 588 31.68 2.90 -9.61
N GLU A 589 30.79 2.78 -10.60
CA GLU A 589 29.45 3.36 -10.55
C GLU A 589 28.57 2.65 -9.52
N ASN A 590 28.61 1.31 -9.46
CA ASN A 590 27.89 0.54 -8.45
C ASN A 590 28.21 1.03 -7.01
N ARG A 591 29.47 1.37 -6.71
CA ARG A 591 29.89 1.88 -5.40
C ARG A 591 29.40 3.31 -5.13
N ARG A 592 29.36 4.18 -6.16
CA ARG A 592 28.82 5.55 -6.04
C ARG A 592 27.32 5.51 -5.79
N MET A 593 26.60 4.72 -6.58
CA MET A 593 25.17 4.49 -6.43
C MET A 593 24.83 3.82 -5.10
N GLU A 594 25.56 2.79 -4.66
CA GLU A 594 25.38 2.17 -3.34
C GLU A 594 25.55 3.19 -2.20
N SER A 595 26.51 4.12 -2.33
CA SER A 595 26.72 5.17 -1.32
C SER A 595 25.58 6.19 -1.30
N GLN A 596 25.04 6.56 -2.46
CA GLN A 596 23.87 7.46 -2.56
C GLN A 596 22.58 6.80 -2.08
N LEU A 597 22.32 5.55 -2.50
CA LEU A 597 21.19 4.74 -2.02
C LEU A 597 21.26 4.56 -0.50
N ARG A 598 22.46 4.31 0.04
CA ARG A 598 22.66 4.22 1.49
C ARG A 598 22.39 5.54 2.20
N TYR A 599 22.77 6.67 1.61
CA TYR A 599 22.46 7.99 2.18
C TYR A 599 20.95 8.27 2.16
N GLN A 600 20.27 7.99 1.04
CA GLN A 600 18.81 8.15 0.90
C GLN A 600 18.02 7.21 1.81
N ALA A 601 18.49 5.98 2.00
CA ALA A 601 17.89 5.02 2.92
C ALA A 601 18.01 5.47 4.39
N GLN A 602 18.90 6.41 4.70
CA GLN A 602 19.19 6.85 6.08
C GLN A 602 18.71 8.26 6.40
N HIS A 603 18.49 9.11 5.40
CA HIS A 603 18.23 10.55 5.58
C HIS A 603 16.88 10.99 5.04
N ASP A 604 16.26 11.97 5.71
CA ASP A 604 15.09 12.71 5.23
C ASP A 604 15.53 13.71 4.15
N PHE A 605 14.87 13.65 3.00
CA PHE A 605 15.27 14.41 1.82
C PHE A 605 15.07 15.93 1.98
N LEU A 606 14.05 16.35 2.73
CA LEU A 606 13.73 17.78 2.90
C LEU A 606 14.73 18.48 3.82
N THR A 607 15.01 17.88 4.97
CA THR A 607 15.79 18.49 6.05
C THR A 607 17.25 18.02 6.09
N GLY A 608 17.59 16.93 5.39
CA GLY A 608 18.91 16.29 5.45
C GLY A 608 19.22 15.60 6.79
N LEU A 609 18.26 15.57 7.71
CA LEU A 609 18.36 14.84 8.98
C LEU A 609 18.24 13.34 8.75
N LEU A 610 18.39 12.54 9.81
CA LEU A 610 18.07 11.11 9.70
C LEU A 610 16.57 10.91 9.45
N ASN A 611 16.21 9.86 8.72
CA ASN A 611 14.82 9.47 8.55
C ASN A 611 14.35 8.56 9.68
N ARG A 612 13.05 8.27 9.70
CA ARG A 612 12.42 7.38 10.69
C ARG A 612 13.09 6.01 10.76
N THR A 613 13.31 5.36 9.63
CA THR A 613 13.88 4.01 9.57
C THR A 613 15.23 3.91 10.28
N TYR A 614 16.12 4.87 10.03
CA TYR A 614 17.43 4.86 10.64
C TYR A 614 17.40 5.30 12.11
N PHE A 615 16.48 6.19 12.48
CA PHE A 615 16.25 6.56 13.87
C PHE A 615 15.84 5.36 14.73
N GLU A 616 14.94 4.51 14.23
CA GLU A 616 14.52 3.27 14.93
C GLU A 616 15.69 2.35 15.23
N MET A 617 16.61 2.18 14.27
CA MET A 617 17.83 1.39 14.49
C MET A 617 18.67 1.95 15.64
N ARG A 618 18.86 3.28 15.66
CA ARG A 618 19.62 3.97 16.71
C ARG A 618 18.93 3.91 18.07
N LEU A 619 17.60 3.86 18.11
CA LEU A 619 16.82 3.67 19.33
C LEU A 619 16.99 2.26 19.90
N VAL A 620 16.96 1.24 19.05
CA VAL A 620 17.25 -0.16 19.46
C VAL A 620 18.65 -0.25 20.06
N ASP A 621 19.65 0.33 19.40
CA ASP A 621 21.04 0.36 19.91
C ASP A 621 21.11 1.05 21.29
N ALA A 622 20.46 2.20 21.46
CA ALA A 622 20.45 2.94 22.72
C ALA A 622 19.76 2.16 23.86
N LEU A 623 18.67 1.45 23.55
CA LEU A 623 17.97 0.61 24.51
C LEU A 623 18.82 -0.59 24.94
N GLN A 624 19.50 -1.24 23.99
CA GLN A 624 20.44 -2.33 24.28
C GLN A 624 21.59 -1.85 25.16
N GLU A 625 22.20 -0.72 24.85
CA GLU A 625 23.28 -0.13 25.66
C GLU A 625 22.82 0.17 27.10
N SER A 626 21.62 0.72 27.27
CA SER A 626 21.03 1.00 28.59
C SER A 626 20.66 -0.24 29.40
N ALA A 627 20.42 -1.37 28.73
CA ALA A 627 20.13 -2.64 29.36
C ALA A 627 21.42 -3.36 29.81
N ASP A 628 22.46 -3.31 28.97
CA ASP A 628 23.75 -3.96 29.19
C ASP A 628 24.64 -3.17 30.17
N THR A 629 24.44 -1.86 30.27
CA THR A 629 25.19 -0.97 31.16
C THR A 629 24.26 -0.27 32.17
N GLU A 630 24.80 0.59 33.05
CA GLU A 630 23.98 1.49 33.88
C GLU A 630 23.84 2.88 33.24
N SER A 631 23.98 2.98 31.92
CA SER A 631 23.78 4.23 31.20
C SER A 631 22.30 4.62 31.17
N VAL A 632 22.06 5.93 31.24
CA VAL A 632 20.74 6.52 31.05
C VAL A 632 20.82 7.45 29.85
N HIS A 633 19.92 7.30 28.89
CA HIS A 633 19.79 8.19 27.73
C HIS A 633 18.41 8.86 27.76
N ALA A 634 18.17 9.83 26.89
CA ALA A 634 16.87 10.50 26.81
C ALA A 634 16.39 10.56 25.36
N LEU A 635 15.15 10.13 25.14
CA LEU A 635 14.41 10.30 23.90
C LEU A 635 13.51 11.52 24.02
N PHE A 636 13.58 12.41 23.02
CA PHE A 636 12.68 13.53 22.85
C PHE A 636 11.87 13.30 21.58
N TYR A 637 10.57 13.52 21.67
CA TYR A 637 9.66 13.58 20.54
C TYR A 637 9.09 14.99 20.46
N ILE A 638 9.26 15.65 19.32
CA ILE A 638 9.04 17.08 19.14
C ILE A 638 8.03 17.24 18.00
N ASP A 639 6.94 17.92 18.27
CA ASP A 639 5.89 18.20 17.30
C ASP A 639 5.71 19.72 17.16
N LEU A 640 5.71 20.23 15.93
CA LEU A 640 5.53 21.66 15.70
C LEU A 640 4.07 22.07 15.90
N ASP A 641 3.84 22.99 16.83
CA ASP A 641 2.50 23.43 17.16
C ASP A 641 1.86 24.15 15.98
N GLN A 642 0.68 23.71 15.57
CA GLN A 642 -0.12 24.38 14.53
C GLN A 642 0.59 24.49 13.17
N PHE A 643 1.52 23.57 12.85
CA PHE A 643 2.19 23.54 11.56
C PHE A 643 1.21 23.49 10.37
N ARG A 644 0.08 22.77 10.55
CA ARG A 644 -1.00 22.76 9.57
C ARG A 644 -1.56 24.17 9.28
N VAL A 645 -1.70 25.03 10.29
CA VAL A 645 -2.16 26.41 10.09
C VAL A 645 -1.15 27.20 9.26
N ILE A 646 0.15 26.95 9.42
CA ILE A 646 1.21 27.57 8.60
C ILE A 646 1.05 27.16 7.14
N ASN A 647 0.87 25.85 6.87
CA ASN A 647 0.64 25.34 5.53
C ASN A 647 -0.66 25.89 4.90
N ASP A 648 -1.75 25.91 5.68
CA ASP A 648 -3.07 26.33 5.22
C ASP A 648 -3.13 27.85 4.97
N THR A 649 -2.32 28.64 5.68
CA THR A 649 -2.33 30.12 5.59
C THR A 649 -1.34 30.66 4.57
N VAL A 650 -0.14 30.07 4.48
CA VAL A 650 0.99 30.65 3.73
C VAL A 650 1.50 29.72 2.61
N GLY A 651 0.97 28.49 2.55
CA GLY A 651 1.32 27.50 1.53
C GLY A 651 2.42 26.54 1.99
N HIS A 652 2.52 25.41 1.29
CA HIS A 652 3.43 24.33 1.63
C HIS A 652 4.91 24.70 1.53
N GLU A 653 5.30 25.63 0.65
CA GLU A 653 6.70 26.09 0.55
C GLU A 653 7.19 26.77 1.83
N ALA A 654 6.32 27.55 2.49
CA ALA A 654 6.63 28.17 3.77
C ALA A 654 6.76 27.14 4.89
N GLY A 655 5.94 26.09 4.87
CA GLY A 655 6.05 24.96 5.80
C GLY A 655 7.35 24.19 5.61
N ASP A 656 7.74 23.91 4.36
CA ASP A 656 8.98 23.21 4.05
C ASP A 656 10.22 23.97 4.52
N GLU A 657 10.24 25.28 4.34
CA GLU A 657 11.33 26.12 4.85
C GLU A 657 11.32 26.19 6.38
N ALA A 658 10.15 26.24 7.01
CA ALA A 658 10.03 26.15 8.47
C ALA A 658 10.59 24.82 9.02
N LEU A 659 10.36 23.71 8.32
CA LEU A 659 10.89 22.40 8.69
C LEU A 659 12.42 22.34 8.56
N LYS A 660 12.98 22.90 7.47
CA LYS A 660 14.44 22.99 7.27
C LYS A 660 15.11 23.81 8.37
N GLN A 661 14.55 24.99 8.68
CA GLN A 661 15.09 25.86 9.71
C GLN A 661 14.96 25.25 11.11
N THR A 662 13.84 24.57 11.39
CA THR A 662 13.66 23.79 12.61
C THR A 662 14.77 22.74 12.74
N GLY A 663 15.02 21.96 11.68
CA GLY A 663 16.09 20.96 11.68
C GLY A 663 17.48 21.55 11.90
N GLN A 664 17.79 22.70 11.30
CA GLN A 664 19.05 23.41 11.49
C GLN A 664 19.21 23.92 12.93
N VAL A 665 18.17 24.53 13.50
CA VAL A 665 18.21 25.04 14.87
C VAL A 665 18.36 23.90 15.86
N LEU A 666 17.57 22.83 15.73
CA LEU A 666 17.73 21.63 16.55
C LEU A 666 19.17 21.09 16.46
N ARG A 667 19.74 20.97 15.26
CA ARG A 667 21.12 20.49 15.09
C ARG A 667 22.16 21.37 15.79
N SER A 668 21.94 22.68 15.84
CA SER A 668 22.87 23.65 16.46
C SER A 668 22.86 23.63 17.99
N ILE A 669 21.73 23.25 18.61
CA ILE A 669 21.55 23.31 20.06
C ILE A 669 21.78 21.97 20.77
N LEU A 670 21.80 20.87 20.01
CA LEU A 670 21.95 19.52 20.55
C LEU A 670 23.40 19.17 20.92
N PRO A 671 23.62 18.30 21.91
CA PRO A 671 24.95 17.83 22.29
C PRO A 671 25.67 17.09 21.16
N HIS A 672 27.01 17.10 21.19
CA HIS A 672 27.81 16.35 20.23
C HIS A 672 27.56 14.83 20.38
N GLY A 673 27.26 14.15 19.28
CA GLY A 673 26.90 12.72 19.27
C GLY A 673 25.42 12.41 19.48
N ALA A 674 24.55 13.41 19.69
CA ALA A 674 23.10 13.21 19.69
C ALA A 674 22.60 12.75 18.31
N THR A 675 21.61 11.86 18.31
CA THR A 675 20.91 11.41 17.09
C THR A 675 19.71 12.34 16.88
N LEU A 676 19.61 13.01 15.73
CA LEU A 676 18.49 13.87 15.35
C LEU A 676 17.87 13.36 14.04
N ALA A 677 16.54 13.17 14.05
CA ALA A 677 15.78 12.69 12.92
C ALA A 677 14.48 13.48 12.71
N ARG A 678 13.96 13.46 11.49
CA ARG A 678 12.57 13.80 11.17
C ARG A 678 11.80 12.50 10.95
N LEU A 679 10.71 12.32 11.69
CA LEU A 679 9.93 11.08 11.65
C LEU A 679 8.86 11.09 10.55
N GLY A 680 8.38 12.27 10.18
CA GLY A 680 7.39 12.52 9.14
C GLY A 680 6.61 13.80 9.45
N GLY A 681 5.99 14.44 8.45
CA GLY A 681 5.18 15.65 8.66
C GLY A 681 5.93 16.76 9.41
N ASP A 682 5.40 17.16 10.55
CA ASP A 682 5.89 18.14 11.52
C ASP A 682 6.61 17.54 12.74
N GLU A 683 6.93 16.25 12.69
CA GLU A 683 7.46 15.49 13.82
C GLU A 683 8.98 15.27 13.71
N PHE A 684 9.69 15.60 14.78
CA PHE A 684 11.13 15.39 14.95
C PHE A 684 11.41 14.54 16.18
N ALA A 685 12.50 13.79 16.16
CA ALA A 685 12.93 13.01 17.31
C ALA A 685 14.43 13.11 17.56
N VAL A 686 14.78 13.08 18.84
CA VAL A 686 16.16 13.22 19.31
C VAL A 686 16.49 12.15 20.33
N ILE A 687 17.65 11.50 20.19
CA ILE A 687 18.26 10.68 21.24
C ILE A 687 19.50 11.41 21.76
N CYS A 688 19.47 11.79 23.03
CA CYS A 688 20.64 12.30 23.75
C CYS A 688 21.25 11.16 24.58
N TYR A 689 22.49 10.79 24.27
CA TYR A 689 23.20 9.72 24.98
C TYR A 689 23.78 10.21 26.31
N HIS A 690 23.85 9.32 27.32
CA HIS A 690 24.34 9.64 28.67
C HIS A 690 23.66 10.87 29.30
N CYS A 691 22.34 10.96 29.11
CA CYS A 691 21.49 12.08 29.50
C CYS A 691 20.54 11.64 30.62
N ASN A 692 20.81 12.07 31.84
CA ASN A 692 19.93 11.81 33.00
C ASN A 692 18.72 12.76 33.02
N GLU A 693 17.79 12.55 33.95
CA GLU A 693 16.55 13.34 34.04
C GLU A 693 16.77 14.86 34.08
N VAL A 694 17.71 15.33 34.92
CA VAL A 694 17.99 16.76 35.06
C VAL A 694 18.54 17.35 33.76
N ALA A 695 19.46 16.63 33.10
CA ALA A 695 20.00 17.03 31.81
C ALA A 695 18.94 16.99 30.71
N ALA A 696 18.02 16.01 30.74
CA ALA A 696 16.96 15.86 29.76
C ALA A 696 15.97 17.02 29.85
N LEU A 697 15.56 17.41 31.07
CA LEU A 697 14.69 18.55 31.30
C LEU A 697 15.34 19.86 30.82
N ALA A 698 16.60 20.11 31.19
CA ALA A 698 17.33 21.30 30.73
C ALA A 698 17.49 21.35 29.21
N GLN A 699 17.72 20.20 28.55
CA GLN A 699 17.82 20.12 27.10
C GLN A 699 16.45 20.34 26.41
N GLY A 700 15.36 19.86 27.00
CA GLY A 700 14.01 20.10 26.50
C GLY A 700 13.58 21.57 26.61
N GLU A 701 13.90 22.24 27.72
CA GLU A 701 13.71 23.69 27.87
C GLU A 701 14.49 24.46 26.80
N LYS A 702 15.75 24.08 26.57
CA LYS A 702 16.58 24.69 25.52
C LYS A 702 15.97 24.52 24.12
N ILE A 703 15.35 23.37 23.83
CA ILE A 703 14.65 23.12 22.57
C ILE A 703 13.44 24.05 22.44
N LEU A 704 12.60 24.13 23.47
CA LEU A 704 11.42 25.00 23.48
C LEU A 704 11.78 26.48 23.30
N ASP A 705 12.74 26.98 24.07
CA ASP A 705 13.17 28.38 24.02
C ASP A 705 13.78 28.74 22.66
N SER A 706 14.55 27.82 22.06
CA SER A 706 15.21 28.07 20.77
C SER A 706 14.23 28.10 19.60
N LEU A 707 13.19 27.26 19.62
CA LEU A 707 12.18 27.22 18.57
C LEU A 707 11.15 28.37 18.75
N SER A 708 10.66 28.60 19.98
CA SER A 708 9.72 29.69 20.26
C SER A 708 10.33 31.09 20.10
N GLY A 709 11.63 31.24 20.38
CA GLY A 709 12.39 32.46 20.16
C GLY A 709 12.83 32.68 18.71
N MET A 710 12.56 31.73 17.81
CA MET A 710 12.90 31.85 16.40
C MET A 710 11.93 32.79 15.69
N ASP A 711 12.44 33.85 15.09
CA ASP A 711 11.67 34.70 14.20
C ASP A 711 11.68 34.10 12.79
N PHE A 712 10.68 33.27 12.48
CA PHE A 712 10.48 32.75 11.12
C PHE A 712 9.78 33.81 10.26
N TYR A 713 10.43 34.21 9.17
CA TYR A 713 9.90 35.16 8.20
C TYR A 713 9.69 34.50 6.84
N TRP A 714 8.48 34.64 6.31
CA TRP A 714 8.14 34.23 4.94
C TRP A 714 7.39 35.36 4.23
N ASP A 715 7.88 35.83 3.08
CA ASP A 715 7.32 36.98 2.33
C ASP A 715 6.94 38.19 3.22
N ASN A 716 7.87 38.62 4.09
CA ASN A 716 7.68 39.68 5.08
C ASN A 716 6.61 39.44 6.16
N THR A 717 6.05 38.23 6.25
CA THR A 717 5.14 37.83 7.33
C THR A 717 5.92 37.11 8.43
N ARG A 718 5.78 37.58 9.66
CA ARG A 718 6.38 36.92 10.84
C ARG A 718 5.45 35.82 11.33
N LEU A 719 5.96 34.60 11.42
CA LEU A 719 5.25 33.43 11.91
C LEU A 719 5.95 32.93 13.18
N ALA A 720 5.16 32.57 14.19
CA ALA A 720 5.69 31.98 15.41
C ALA A 720 5.73 30.46 15.25
N LEU A 721 6.90 29.85 15.47
CA LEU A 721 7.09 28.40 15.47
C LEU A 721 7.11 27.90 16.92
N GLY A 722 5.96 27.43 17.40
CA GLY A 722 5.86 26.72 18.67
C GLY A 722 6.17 25.23 18.50
N CYS A 723 6.50 24.54 19.59
CA CYS A 723 6.53 23.08 19.59
C CYS A 723 6.10 22.49 20.93
N SER A 724 5.55 21.30 20.88
CA SER A 724 5.26 20.47 22.05
C SER A 724 6.27 19.31 22.11
N VAL A 725 6.80 19.03 23.30
CA VAL A 725 7.91 18.07 23.48
C VAL A 725 7.54 16.97 24.47
N GLY A 726 7.49 15.73 24.02
CA GLY A 726 7.45 14.55 24.88
C GLY A 726 8.86 14.05 25.21
N ILE A 727 9.11 13.63 26.45
CA ILE A 727 10.40 13.07 26.87
C ILE A 727 10.21 11.70 27.50
N ARG A 728 11.05 10.73 27.13
CA ARG A 728 11.18 9.44 27.80
C ARG A 728 12.65 9.13 28.10
N LEU A 729 12.96 8.87 29.36
CA LEU A 729 14.27 8.33 29.73
C LEU A 729 14.41 6.88 29.24
N LEU A 730 15.54 6.60 28.60
CA LEU A 730 15.97 5.27 28.17
C LEU A 730 16.90 4.73 29.26
N ASP A 731 16.30 4.13 30.27
CA ASP A 731 16.95 3.45 31.40
C ASP A 731 16.44 2.00 31.52
N LYS A 732 16.79 1.29 32.59
CA LYS A 732 16.33 -0.10 32.82
C LYS A 732 14.80 -0.28 32.88
N THR A 733 14.03 0.81 33.01
CA THR A 733 12.55 0.79 32.98
C THR A 733 11.99 1.01 31.57
N ALA A 734 12.84 1.38 30.60
CA ALA A 734 12.45 1.49 29.21
C ALA A 734 12.17 0.08 28.66
N GLY A 735 10.97 -0.07 28.12
CA GLY A 735 10.50 -1.33 27.56
C GLY A 735 10.98 -1.55 26.12
N THR A 736 10.14 -2.14 25.29
CA THR A 736 10.45 -2.28 23.85
C THR A 736 10.46 -0.92 23.14
N PRO A 737 11.10 -0.78 21.97
CA PRO A 737 11.04 0.45 21.17
C PRO A 737 9.62 0.95 20.94
N GLN A 738 8.67 0.04 20.69
CA GLN A 738 7.25 0.37 20.49
C GLN A 738 6.62 0.95 21.76
N GLN A 739 6.94 0.40 22.93
CA GLN A 739 6.48 0.94 24.21
C GLN A 739 7.07 2.32 24.44
N VAL A 740 8.37 2.49 24.20
CA VAL A 740 9.06 3.78 24.37
C VAL A 740 8.47 4.85 23.45
N HIS A 741 8.14 4.51 22.21
CA HIS A 741 7.44 5.40 21.28
C HIS A 741 6.05 5.79 21.79
N ALA A 742 5.23 4.81 22.18
CA ALA A 742 3.90 5.10 22.73
C ALA A 742 3.99 6.00 23.98
N GLN A 743 4.98 5.77 24.83
CA GLN A 743 5.23 6.54 26.04
C GLN A 743 5.65 7.98 25.74
N VAL A 744 6.60 8.19 24.83
CA VAL A 744 7.07 9.54 24.48
C VAL A 744 6.02 10.32 23.69
N ASP A 745 5.24 9.65 22.84
CA ASP A 745 4.11 10.25 22.11
C ASP A 745 3.00 10.67 23.07
N THR A 746 2.64 9.82 24.04
CA THR A 746 1.66 10.17 25.08
C THR A 746 2.13 11.38 25.89
N ALA A 747 3.42 11.48 26.20
CA ALA A 747 3.99 12.65 26.86
C ALA A 747 3.93 13.92 25.97
N CYS A 748 4.22 13.80 24.68
CA CYS A 748 4.09 14.91 23.73
C CYS A 748 2.62 15.38 23.62
N TYR A 749 1.69 14.43 23.58
CA TYR A 749 0.26 14.73 23.59
C TYR A 749 -0.18 15.46 24.87
N ALA A 750 0.28 15.03 26.04
CA ALA A 750 0.02 15.73 27.31
C ALA A 750 0.54 17.18 27.25
N ALA A 751 1.74 17.39 26.72
CA ALA A 751 2.28 18.73 26.48
C ALA A 751 1.38 19.57 25.54
N LYS A 752 0.85 18.98 24.46
CA LYS A 752 -0.11 19.66 23.58
C LYS A 752 -1.40 20.03 24.30
N HIS A 753 -1.94 19.11 25.09
CA HIS A 753 -3.24 19.25 25.76
C HIS A 753 -3.21 20.33 26.83
N ASP A 754 -2.16 20.38 27.64
CA ASP A 754 -2.09 21.31 28.78
C ASP A 754 -1.88 22.77 28.35
N GLY A 755 -1.73 23.03 27.05
CA GLY A 755 -1.71 24.36 26.46
C GLY A 755 -0.58 24.60 25.46
N ARG A 756 0.02 23.54 24.90
CA ARG A 756 1.09 23.59 23.89
C ARG A 756 2.34 24.33 24.36
N SER A 757 3.35 24.43 23.48
CA SER A 757 4.59 25.18 23.73
C SER A 757 5.26 24.84 25.07
N ARG A 758 5.30 23.54 25.37
CA ARG A 758 5.81 22.99 26.63
C ARG A 758 6.33 21.58 26.44
N MET A 759 6.91 21.05 27.51
CA MET A 759 7.45 19.71 27.57
C MET A 759 6.77 18.88 28.64
N HIS A 760 6.63 17.58 28.41
CA HIS A 760 6.19 16.63 29.43
C HIS A 760 7.16 15.44 29.50
N LEU A 761 7.56 15.07 30.71
CA LEU A 761 8.41 13.90 30.94
C LEU A 761 7.54 12.71 31.33
N TYR A 762 7.59 11.64 30.54
CA TYR A 762 6.95 10.38 30.86
C TYR A 762 7.54 9.80 32.16
N ARG A 763 6.67 9.60 33.16
CA ARG A 763 6.98 8.83 34.37
C ARG A 763 6.01 7.65 34.49
N PRO A 764 6.47 6.42 34.77
CA PRO A 764 5.61 5.24 34.94
C PRO A 764 4.52 5.39 36.02
N ASP A 765 4.76 6.26 37.01
CA ASP A 765 3.82 6.55 38.09
C ASP A 765 2.82 7.67 37.77
N ASP A 766 2.93 8.29 36.61
CA ASP A 766 2.03 9.37 36.18
C ASP A 766 0.60 8.83 36.01
N GLN A 767 -0.30 9.28 36.89
CA GLN A 767 -1.69 8.85 36.91
C GLN A 767 -2.43 9.32 35.64
N GLU A 768 -2.00 10.43 35.05
CA GLU A 768 -2.62 10.94 33.83
C GLU A 768 -2.27 10.04 32.65
N LEU A 769 -1.02 9.63 32.48
CA LEU A 769 -0.65 8.76 31.37
C LEU A 769 -1.28 7.36 31.45
N ARG A 770 -1.40 6.78 32.64
CA ARG A 770 -2.17 5.53 32.83
C ARG A 770 -3.66 5.71 32.53
N ARG A 771 -4.19 6.91 32.72
CA ARG A 771 -5.56 7.25 32.31
C ARG A 771 -5.65 7.34 30.78
N HIS A 772 -4.69 7.95 30.10
CA HIS A 772 -4.62 8.00 28.63
C HIS A 772 -4.54 6.61 27.98
N GLU A 773 -3.69 5.71 28.48
CA GLU A 773 -3.58 4.33 27.98
C GLU A 773 -4.90 3.55 28.15
N ARG A 774 -5.59 3.71 29.29
CA ARG A 774 -6.90 3.09 29.51
C ARG A 774 -7.96 3.63 28.58
N GLU A 775 -7.96 4.94 28.33
CA GLU A 775 -8.92 5.57 27.43
C GLU A 775 -8.75 5.11 25.98
N MET A 776 -7.52 4.90 25.51
CA MET A 776 -7.28 4.28 24.19
C MET A 776 -7.91 2.88 24.08
N ALA A 777 -7.82 2.07 25.13
CA ALA A 777 -8.45 0.74 25.15
C ALA A 777 -9.99 0.79 25.07
N PHE A 778 -10.62 1.92 25.42
CA PHE A 778 -12.07 2.10 25.30
C PHE A 778 -12.52 2.47 23.88
N VAL A 779 -11.63 2.95 23.00
CA VAL A 779 -11.98 3.32 21.62
C VAL A 779 -12.61 2.14 20.86
N ASN A 780 -11.91 1.02 20.82
CA ASN A 780 -12.40 -0.18 20.14
C ASN A 780 -13.67 -0.73 20.81
N LYS A 781 -13.78 -0.60 22.14
CA LYS A 781 -14.96 -1.04 22.90
C LYS A 781 -16.19 -0.18 22.60
N ILE A 782 -16.03 1.12 22.42
CA ILE A 782 -17.11 2.05 22.07
C ILE A 782 -17.63 1.73 20.66
N TYR A 783 -16.72 1.54 19.68
CA TYR A 783 -17.12 1.16 18.32
C TYR A 783 -17.89 -0.17 18.29
N ALA A 784 -17.37 -1.20 18.97
CA ALA A 784 -18.04 -2.49 19.08
C ALA A 784 -19.42 -2.37 19.75
N ALA A 785 -19.51 -1.62 20.86
CA ALA A 785 -20.77 -1.42 21.57
C ALA A 785 -21.81 -0.65 20.74
N LEU A 786 -21.39 0.32 19.93
CA LEU A 786 -22.27 1.04 18.99
C LEU A 786 -22.78 0.13 17.86
N ALA A 787 -21.90 -0.72 17.30
CA ALA A 787 -22.25 -1.64 16.22
C ALA A 787 -23.18 -2.77 16.67
N GLU A 788 -22.99 -3.26 17.90
CA GLU A 788 -23.74 -4.39 18.49
C GLU A 788 -24.94 -3.93 19.36
N ASP A 789 -25.28 -2.64 19.32
CA ASP A 789 -26.36 -2.02 20.09
C ASP A 789 -26.31 -2.25 21.62
N ARG A 790 -25.10 -2.28 22.19
CA ARG A 790 -24.82 -2.49 23.62
C ARG A 790 -24.84 -1.22 24.48
N LEU A 791 -25.40 -0.13 23.95
CA LEU A 791 -25.69 1.09 24.70
C LEU A 791 -27.12 1.06 25.22
N GLU A 792 -27.30 1.38 26.50
CA GLU A 792 -28.58 1.38 27.21
C GLU A 792 -28.87 2.74 27.81
N VAL A 793 -30.16 3.07 27.90
CA VAL A 793 -30.65 4.31 28.51
C VAL A 793 -31.23 4.04 29.89
N TYR A 794 -30.60 4.64 30.89
CA TYR A 794 -31.06 4.69 32.26
C TYR A 794 -31.70 6.06 32.53
N ALA A 795 -32.46 6.17 33.60
CA ALA A 795 -33.06 7.42 34.03
C ALA A 795 -32.91 7.65 35.53
N GLN A 796 -32.77 8.92 35.92
CA GLN A 796 -32.77 9.35 37.31
C GLN A 796 -33.73 10.53 37.53
N PRO A 797 -34.65 10.46 38.51
CA PRO A 797 -35.64 11.51 38.72
C PRO A 797 -35.03 12.82 39.23
N ILE A 798 -35.54 13.93 38.70
CA ILE A 798 -35.30 15.29 39.16
C ILE A 798 -36.61 15.76 39.83
N VAL A 799 -36.57 16.04 41.13
CA VAL A 799 -37.78 16.30 41.92
C VAL A 799 -37.86 17.74 42.38
N SER A 800 -39.07 18.31 42.44
CA SER A 800 -39.25 19.64 43.01
C SER A 800 -38.96 19.62 44.51
N VAL A 801 -38.17 20.59 44.97
CA VAL A 801 -37.80 20.75 46.38
C VAL A 801 -38.97 21.25 47.23
N SER A 802 -39.87 22.04 46.63
CA SER A 802 -40.94 22.76 47.31
C SER A 802 -42.35 22.21 47.08
N SER A 803 -42.57 21.35 46.09
CA SER A 803 -43.93 20.90 45.72
C SER A 803 -44.48 19.80 46.63
N ARG A 804 -45.79 19.84 46.88
CA ARG A 804 -46.57 18.82 47.61
C ARG A 804 -47.57 18.07 46.72
N LEU A 805 -47.60 18.36 45.41
CA LEU A 805 -48.51 17.74 44.47
C LEU A 805 -47.83 16.58 43.73
N LYS A 806 -48.63 15.61 43.28
CA LYS A 806 -48.15 14.53 42.40
C LYS A 806 -47.89 15.16 41.03
N GLU A 807 -46.65 15.54 40.78
CA GLU A 807 -46.22 16.15 39.52
C GLU A 807 -45.95 15.08 38.47
N LYS A 808 -46.13 15.46 37.19
CA LYS A 808 -45.65 14.69 36.05
C LYS A 808 -44.14 14.47 36.16
N MET A 809 -43.63 13.41 35.56
CA MET A 809 -42.24 13.00 35.71
C MET A 809 -41.25 13.98 35.09
N TYR A 810 -40.24 14.36 35.87
CA TYR A 810 -39.02 14.98 35.38
C TYR A 810 -37.84 14.08 35.73
N PHE A 811 -37.05 13.68 34.74
CA PHE A 811 -35.86 12.86 34.95
C PHE A 811 -34.77 13.17 33.92
N GLU A 812 -33.53 12.82 34.29
CA GLU A 812 -32.36 12.84 33.42
C GLU A 812 -32.13 11.46 32.82
N VAL A 813 -31.85 11.42 31.52
CA VAL A 813 -31.46 10.24 30.76
C VAL A 813 -29.94 10.09 30.83
N LEU A 814 -29.52 8.91 31.26
CA LEU A 814 -28.13 8.58 31.53
C LEU A 814 -27.72 7.36 30.70
N VAL A 815 -26.65 7.46 29.94
CA VAL A 815 -26.14 6.34 29.15
C VAL A 815 -25.45 5.30 30.04
N ARG A 816 -25.58 4.02 29.69
CA ARG A 816 -24.79 2.91 30.21
C ARG A 816 -24.30 2.07 29.04
N MET A 817 -23.08 1.55 29.13
CA MET A 817 -22.50 0.66 28.12
C MET A 817 -22.33 -0.73 28.73
N ARG A 818 -22.67 -1.79 27.98
CA ARG A 818 -22.36 -3.17 28.36
C ARG A 818 -21.07 -3.65 27.71
N ASP A 819 -20.22 -4.31 28.48
CA ASP A 819 -19.05 -5.02 27.95
C ASP A 819 -19.44 -6.33 27.26
N GLU A 820 -18.46 -7.08 26.75
CA GLU A 820 -18.69 -8.33 25.98
C GLU A 820 -19.26 -9.45 26.86
N ASP A 821 -18.96 -9.40 28.16
CA ASP A 821 -19.46 -10.33 29.17
C ASP A 821 -20.86 -9.92 29.69
N GLY A 822 -21.38 -8.78 29.24
CA GLY A 822 -22.69 -8.24 29.62
C GLY A 822 -22.70 -7.40 30.90
N ASN A 823 -21.55 -7.08 31.49
CA ASN A 823 -21.45 -6.23 32.68
C ASN A 823 -21.54 -4.74 32.32
N HIS A 824 -22.00 -3.92 33.27
CA HIS A 824 -22.11 -2.47 33.07
C HIS A 824 -20.76 -1.76 33.25
N VAL A 825 -20.41 -0.96 32.24
CA VAL A 825 -19.30 -0.02 32.27
C VAL A 825 -19.84 1.36 32.64
N ALA A 826 -19.23 1.98 33.67
CA ALA A 826 -19.63 3.30 34.14
C ALA A 826 -19.26 4.40 33.11
N PRO A 827 -20.11 5.43 32.91
CA PRO A 827 -19.83 6.55 31.98
C PRO A 827 -18.48 7.22 32.20
N GLY A 828 -18.07 7.42 33.46
CA GLY A 828 -16.77 8.01 33.80
C GLY A 828 -15.54 7.22 33.29
N GLN A 829 -15.71 5.99 32.81
CA GLN A 829 -14.63 5.21 32.21
C GLN A 829 -14.53 5.37 30.69
N PHE A 830 -15.65 5.60 29.99
CA PHE A 830 -15.68 5.61 28.52
C PHE A 830 -16.07 6.96 27.89
N ILE A 831 -16.83 7.82 28.59
CA ILE A 831 -17.18 9.15 28.08
C ILE A 831 -15.94 10.04 27.87
N PRO A 832 -14.94 10.08 28.78
CA PRO A 832 -13.72 10.85 28.53
C PRO A 832 -12.99 10.37 27.26
N ALA A 833 -12.92 9.06 27.04
CA ALA A 833 -12.36 8.49 25.82
C ALA A 833 -13.20 8.88 24.59
N ALA A 834 -14.52 8.81 24.67
CA ALA A 834 -15.41 9.18 23.59
C ALA A 834 -15.27 10.66 23.20
N GLU A 835 -15.16 11.58 24.17
CA GLU A 835 -14.94 13.00 23.91
C GLU A 835 -13.55 13.27 23.32
N ARG A 836 -12.52 12.60 23.85
CA ARG A 836 -11.12 12.75 23.44
C ARG A 836 -10.86 12.26 22.01
N TYR A 837 -11.46 11.14 21.64
CA TYR A 837 -11.29 10.52 20.31
C TYR A 837 -12.45 10.81 19.36
N ASN A 838 -13.20 11.89 19.63
CA ASN A 838 -14.26 12.40 18.77
C ASN A 838 -15.36 11.38 18.42
N MET A 839 -15.75 10.54 19.37
CA MET A 839 -16.86 9.58 19.25
C MET A 839 -18.08 9.96 20.08
N ALA A 840 -18.00 11.00 20.93
CA ALA A 840 -19.11 11.39 21.81
C ALA A 840 -20.41 11.70 21.03
N HIS A 841 -20.30 12.32 19.85
CA HIS A 841 -21.44 12.57 18.96
C HIS A 841 -22.17 11.29 18.50
N LEU A 842 -21.45 10.18 18.33
CA LEU A 842 -22.06 8.88 17.99
C LEU A 842 -22.88 8.32 19.15
N ILE A 843 -22.38 8.52 20.39
CA ILE A 843 -23.06 8.12 21.61
C ILE A 843 -24.30 8.99 21.84
N ASP A 844 -24.15 10.31 21.75
CA ASP A 844 -25.25 11.28 21.89
C ASP A 844 -26.38 10.95 20.90
N LYS A 845 -26.01 10.70 19.63
CA LYS A 845 -26.95 10.30 18.58
C LYS A 845 -27.73 9.05 18.98
N ARG A 846 -27.03 7.99 19.40
CA ARG A 846 -27.68 6.72 19.79
C ARG A 846 -28.54 6.86 21.05
N VAL A 847 -28.14 7.69 22.02
CA VAL A 847 -28.94 7.97 23.22
C VAL A 847 -30.23 8.68 22.86
N ILE A 848 -30.17 9.69 21.97
CA ILE A 848 -31.36 10.41 21.47
C ILE A 848 -32.28 9.45 20.71
N GLU A 849 -31.74 8.66 19.78
CA GLU A 849 -32.50 7.66 19.01
C GLU A 849 -33.25 6.68 19.93
N LYS A 850 -32.55 6.10 20.93
CA LYS A 850 -33.16 5.15 21.87
C LYS A 850 -34.21 5.82 22.76
N THR A 851 -33.96 7.05 23.19
CA THR A 851 -34.87 7.78 24.08
C THR A 851 -36.16 8.14 23.36
N LEU A 852 -36.07 8.80 22.20
CA LEU A 852 -37.22 9.22 21.42
C LEU A 852 -37.96 8.00 20.82
N GLY A 853 -37.22 7.01 20.31
CA GLY A 853 -37.78 5.77 19.78
C GLY A 853 -38.56 4.96 20.81
N TRP A 854 -38.16 5.00 22.09
CA TRP A 854 -38.93 4.35 23.16
C TRP A 854 -40.30 5.01 23.37
N PHE A 855 -40.39 6.35 23.29
CA PHE A 855 -41.67 7.08 23.38
C PHE A 855 -42.52 6.92 22.12
N GLU A 856 -41.90 6.77 20.94
CA GLU A 856 -42.60 6.40 19.70
C GLU A 856 -43.27 5.04 19.82
N ALA A 857 -42.59 4.05 20.40
CA ALA A 857 -43.14 2.74 20.65
C ALA A 857 -44.21 2.74 21.77
N HIS A 858 -44.12 3.66 22.74
CA HIS A 858 -45.01 3.71 23.90
C HIS A 858 -45.66 5.10 24.13
N PRO A 859 -46.50 5.58 23.19
CA PRO A 859 -47.04 6.94 23.22
C PRO A 859 -47.96 7.20 24.43
N VAL A 860 -48.49 6.15 25.07
CA VAL A 860 -49.35 6.25 26.27
C VAL A 860 -48.65 6.93 27.45
N PHE A 861 -47.32 6.82 27.53
CA PHE A 861 -46.54 7.42 28.63
C PHE A 861 -46.16 8.87 28.39
N VAL A 862 -46.32 9.39 27.16
CA VAL A 862 -45.93 10.76 26.82
C VAL A 862 -46.60 11.77 27.75
N ASP A 863 -47.89 11.60 28.04
CA ASP A 863 -48.67 12.53 28.86
C ASP A 863 -48.30 12.57 30.35
N GLU A 864 -47.59 11.56 30.84
CA GLU A 864 -47.08 11.50 32.21
C GLU A 864 -45.73 12.22 32.37
N ILE A 865 -45.10 12.62 31.27
CA ILE A 865 -43.80 13.31 31.27
C ILE A 865 -43.99 14.83 31.38
N ALA A 866 -43.33 15.44 32.35
CA ALA A 866 -43.16 16.88 32.45
C ALA A 866 -41.98 17.34 31.58
N MET A 867 -40.83 16.67 31.74
CA MET A 867 -39.59 17.01 31.08
C MET A 867 -38.65 15.79 31.09
N ILE A 868 -37.85 15.60 30.05
CA ILE A 868 -36.69 14.72 30.07
C ILE A 868 -35.44 15.55 29.83
N SER A 869 -34.40 15.29 30.61
CA SER A 869 -33.08 15.89 30.43
C SER A 869 -32.16 14.92 29.70
N VAL A 870 -31.48 15.37 28.64
CA VAL A 870 -30.52 14.56 27.87
C VAL A 870 -29.21 15.33 27.75
N ASN A 871 -28.12 14.67 28.14
CA ASN A 871 -26.78 15.24 28.03
C ASN A 871 -26.34 15.37 26.58
N LEU A 872 -25.62 16.45 26.30
CA LEU A 872 -24.97 16.68 25.03
C LEU A 872 -23.49 17.01 25.24
N SER A 873 -22.62 16.28 24.54
CA SER A 873 -21.19 16.53 24.61
C SER A 873 -20.80 17.83 23.87
N GLY A 874 -19.72 18.48 24.30
CA GLY A 874 -19.23 19.72 23.68
C GLY A 874 -18.84 19.56 22.21
N ARG A 875 -18.41 18.36 21.80
CA ARG A 875 -18.09 18.06 20.39
C ARG A 875 -19.34 18.01 19.51
N SER A 876 -20.43 17.42 20.01
CA SER A 876 -21.72 17.38 19.30
C SER A 876 -22.29 18.78 19.03
N MET A 877 -22.01 19.72 19.94
CA MET A 877 -22.42 21.12 19.78
C MET A 877 -21.73 21.82 18.60
N SER A 878 -20.54 21.35 18.18
CA SER A 878 -19.79 21.92 17.05
C SER A 878 -19.92 21.11 15.75
N ASP A 879 -20.59 19.96 15.80
CA ASP A 879 -20.75 19.06 14.65
C ASP A 879 -22.07 19.35 13.90
N GLN A 880 -21.94 19.94 12.72
CA GLN A 880 -23.08 20.34 11.91
C GLN A 880 -23.97 19.15 11.46
N SER A 881 -23.38 17.97 11.25
CA SER A 881 -24.11 16.76 10.87
C SER A 881 -24.98 16.26 12.02
N PHE A 882 -24.42 16.28 13.23
CA PHE A 882 -25.15 15.95 14.46
C PHE A 882 -26.26 16.96 14.75
N ILE A 883 -25.99 18.26 14.62
CA ILE A 883 -27.00 19.31 14.85
C ILE A 883 -28.20 19.11 13.92
N THR A 884 -27.94 18.80 12.65
CA THR A 884 -29.00 18.57 11.66
C THR A 884 -29.85 17.36 12.06
N PHE A 885 -29.19 16.24 12.39
CA PHE A 885 -29.86 15.06 12.93
C PHE A 885 -30.71 15.36 14.18
N LEU A 886 -30.17 16.10 15.15
CA LEU A 886 -30.85 16.41 16.40
C LEU A 886 -32.12 17.24 16.17
N LEU A 887 -32.03 18.26 15.31
CA LEU A 887 -33.19 19.10 14.98
C LEU A 887 -34.27 18.28 14.28
N ASP A 888 -33.91 17.43 13.33
CA ASP A 888 -34.84 16.55 12.62
C ASP A 888 -35.48 15.51 13.56
N ALA A 889 -34.69 14.90 14.44
CA ALA A 889 -35.18 13.92 15.42
C ALA A 889 -36.19 14.55 16.39
N LEU A 890 -35.91 15.77 16.88
CA LEU A 890 -36.80 16.48 17.79
C LEU A 890 -38.07 17.00 17.10
N GLN A 891 -37.99 17.42 15.84
CA GLN A 891 -39.16 17.88 15.07
C GLN A 891 -40.13 16.75 14.75
N ASN A 892 -39.62 15.54 14.49
CA ASN A 892 -40.41 14.39 14.09
C ASN A 892 -40.87 13.50 15.27
N SER A 893 -40.42 13.79 16.50
CA SER A 893 -40.75 12.99 17.67
C SER A 893 -42.21 13.14 18.12
N VAL A 894 -42.78 12.06 18.66
CA VAL A 894 -44.08 12.10 19.37
C VAL A 894 -43.98 12.82 20.72
N LEU A 895 -42.77 12.92 21.29
CA LEU A 895 -42.52 13.68 22.50
C LEU A 895 -42.39 15.17 22.14
N PRO A 896 -43.28 16.05 22.63
CA PRO A 896 -43.21 17.46 22.31
C PRO A 896 -41.86 18.06 22.73
N SER A 897 -41.25 18.87 21.86
CA SER A 897 -39.92 19.46 22.11
C SER A 897 -39.87 20.30 23.39
N ASN A 898 -40.99 20.88 23.84
CA ASN A 898 -41.09 21.59 25.11
C ASN A 898 -41.05 20.71 26.37
N ARG A 899 -40.99 19.39 26.20
CA ARG A 899 -40.74 18.40 27.25
C ARG A 899 -39.33 17.80 27.13
N VAL A 900 -38.48 18.35 26.26
CA VAL A 900 -37.07 17.96 26.13
C VAL A 900 -36.18 19.09 26.62
N CYS A 901 -35.30 18.76 27.56
CA CYS A 901 -34.25 19.60 28.08
C CYS A 901 -32.90 19.05 27.63
N LEU A 902 -32.08 19.86 26.97
CA LEU A 902 -30.70 19.45 26.65
C LEU A 902 -29.72 20.06 27.64
N GLU A 903 -28.83 19.22 28.15
CA GLU A 903 -27.87 19.58 29.19
C GLU A 903 -26.45 19.60 28.63
N ILE A 904 -25.72 20.67 28.89
CA ILE A 904 -24.33 20.84 28.45
C ILE A 904 -23.53 21.41 29.60
N THR A 905 -22.33 20.87 29.83
CA THR A 905 -21.46 21.33 30.91
C THR A 905 -21.00 22.78 30.70
N GLU A 906 -20.77 23.50 31.80
CA GLU A 906 -20.27 24.88 31.78
C GLU A 906 -18.99 25.00 30.94
N THR A 907 -18.05 24.08 31.13
CA THR A 907 -16.76 24.06 30.41
C THR A 907 -16.94 23.89 28.91
N ALA A 908 -17.85 23.00 28.47
CA ALA A 908 -18.14 22.79 27.05
C ALA A 908 -18.77 24.02 26.40
N ALA A 909 -19.72 24.67 27.08
CA ALA A 909 -20.38 25.87 26.57
C ALA A 909 -19.42 27.08 26.49
N ILE A 910 -18.51 27.26 27.45
CA ILE A 910 -17.53 28.35 27.43
C ILE A 910 -16.46 28.12 26.35
N GLY A 911 -16.01 26.88 26.16
CA GLY A 911 -14.98 26.53 25.18
C GLY A 911 -15.32 26.97 23.75
N ASN A 912 -16.60 26.88 23.37
CA ASN A 912 -17.12 27.33 22.07
C ASN A 912 -18.41 28.15 22.25
N LEU A 913 -18.29 29.32 22.87
CA LEU A 913 -19.43 30.16 23.24
C LEU A 913 -20.33 30.59 22.07
N SER A 914 -19.75 30.87 20.90
CA SER A 914 -20.52 31.27 19.71
C SER A 914 -21.40 30.14 19.20
N ASP A 915 -20.84 28.93 19.08
CA ASP A 915 -21.54 27.74 18.61
C ASP A 915 -22.64 27.32 19.59
N ALA A 916 -22.36 27.43 20.89
CA ALA A 916 -23.35 27.21 21.96
C ALA A 916 -24.55 28.15 21.80
N ILE A 917 -24.31 29.45 21.60
CA ILE A 917 -25.38 30.43 21.41
C ILE A 917 -26.21 30.10 20.17
N GLU A 918 -25.56 29.74 19.05
CA GLU A 918 -26.25 29.41 17.81
C GLU A 918 -27.13 28.16 17.96
N LEU A 919 -26.57 27.07 18.48
CA LEU A 919 -27.30 25.81 18.69
C LEU A 919 -28.47 26.01 19.66
N PHE A 920 -28.24 26.69 20.79
CA PHE A 920 -29.29 26.88 21.78
C PHE A 920 -30.41 27.75 21.23
N THR A 921 -30.09 28.75 20.41
CA THR A 921 -31.11 29.57 19.74
C THR A 921 -31.98 28.72 18.82
N LYS A 922 -31.40 27.80 18.04
CA LYS A 922 -32.14 26.87 17.18
C LYS A 922 -33.02 25.92 17.99
N LEU A 923 -32.49 25.31 19.05
CA LEU A 923 -33.24 24.39 19.92
C LEU A 923 -34.37 25.08 20.67
N LYS A 924 -34.14 26.31 21.14
CA LYS A 924 -35.16 27.15 21.78
C LYS A 924 -36.27 27.52 20.82
N ALA A 925 -35.95 27.76 19.53
CA ALA A 925 -36.96 28.01 18.51
C ALA A 925 -37.88 26.80 18.26
N LEU A 926 -37.39 25.57 18.47
CA LEU A 926 -38.22 24.35 18.49
C LEU A 926 -39.04 24.20 19.78
N GLY A 927 -38.71 24.96 20.82
CA GLY A 927 -39.38 24.91 22.12
C GLY A 927 -38.64 24.11 23.18
N CYS A 928 -37.43 23.60 22.92
CA CYS A 928 -36.63 22.87 23.89
C CYS A 928 -36.20 23.77 25.06
N THR A 929 -35.99 23.14 26.22
CA THR A 929 -35.36 23.78 27.38
C THR A 929 -33.85 23.52 27.33
N ILE A 930 -33.03 24.45 27.80
CA ILE A 930 -31.57 24.25 27.86
C ILE A 930 -31.11 24.36 29.31
N ALA A 931 -30.36 23.36 29.78
CA ALA A 931 -29.71 23.37 31.09
C ALA A 931 -28.19 23.53 30.93
N LEU A 932 -27.61 24.34 31.80
CA LEU A 932 -26.16 24.43 31.97
C LEU A 932 -25.76 23.54 33.16
N ASP A 933 -24.92 22.55 32.90
CA ASP A 933 -24.51 21.52 33.86
C ASP A 933 -23.15 21.81 34.51
N ASP A 934 -22.84 21.15 35.64
CA ASP A 934 -21.60 21.30 36.42
C ASP A 934 -21.26 22.77 36.77
N PHE A 935 -22.27 23.61 37.03
CA PHE A 935 -22.06 25.04 37.19
C PHE A 935 -21.32 25.36 38.50
N GLY A 936 -20.16 26.04 38.37
CA GLY A 936 -19.31 26.47 39.48
C GLY A 936 -17.97 25.76 39.60
N SER A 937 -17.72 24.70 38.81
CA SER A 937 -16.45 23.95 38.82
C SER A 937 -15.33 24.58 37.96
N GLY A 938 -15.67 25.51 37.05
CA GLY A 938 -14.73 26.20 36.15
C GLY A 938 -14.26 27.60 36.61
N LEU A 939 -13.30 28.20 35.88
CA LEU A 939 -12.78 29.58 36.10
C LEU A 939 -13.89 30.63 35.91
N SER A 940 -14.65 30.91 36.97
CA SER A 940 -15.93 31.62 36.90
C SER A 940 -15.77 33.12 36.61
N SER A 941 -16.28 33.57 35.45
CA SER A 941 -16.67 34.97 35.24
C SER A 941 -18.10 35.01 34.72
N PHE A 942 -19.06 35.34 35.59
CA PHE A 942 -20.52 35.34 35.35
C PHE A 942 -21.00 36.16 34.12
N GLY A 943 -20.10 36.90 33.46
CA GLY A 943 -20.41 37.73 32.31
C GLY A 943 -20.90 36.98 31.07
N TYR A 944 -20.55 35.70 30.89
CA TYR A 944 -21.01 34.91 29.75
C TYR A 944 -22.46 34.40 29.93
N LEU A 945 -22.89 34.14 31.17
CA LEU A 945 -24.21 33.60 31.48
C LEU A 945 -25.35 34.53 31.02
N LYS A 946 -25.08 35.85 30.99
CA LYS A 946 -26.03 36.85 30.46
C LYS A 946 -26.31 36.69 28.96
N ARG A 947 -25.37 36.11 28.22
CA ARG A 947 -25.44 35.93 26.76
C ARG A 947 -25.96 34.54 26.36
N LEU A 948 -25.77 33.54 27.21
CA LEU A 948 -26.24 32.18 26.95
C LEU A 948 -27.76 32.07 27.16
N PRO A 949 -28.53 31.59 26.15
CA PRO A 949 -29.99 31.43 26.26
C PRO A 949 -30.38 30.14 27.01
N VAL A 950 -29.82 29.94 28.21
CA VAL A 950 -30.13 28.81 29.10
C VAL A 950 -31.36 29.09 29.95
N ASP A 951 -32.06 28.06 30.42
CA ASP A 951 -33.26 28.14 31.26
C ASP A 951 -33.03 27.57 32.67
N ILE A 952 -32.17 26.56 32.75
CA ILE A 952 -31.87 25.82 33.98
C ILE A 952 -30.37 25.89 34.25
N ILE A 953 -30.00 26.03 35.51
CA ILE A 953 -28.62 25.93 36.00
C ILE A 953 -28.57 24.78 37.00
N LYS A 954 -27.78 23.76 36.68
CA LYS A 954 -27.53 22.63 37.58
C LYS A 954 -26.28 22.95 38.42
N ILE A 955 -26.47 22.96 39.73
CA ILE A 955 -25.44 23.29 40.70
C ILE A 955 -24.62 22.03 40.96
N ASP A 956 -23.32 22.12 40.67
CA ASP A 956 -22.39 21.00 40.77
C ASP A 956 -22.43 20.34 42.16
N GLY A 957 -22.42 19.01 42.15
CA GLY A 957 -22.46 18.20 43.36
C GLY A 957 -21.32 18.45 44.34
N LEU A 958 -20.19 19.00 43.88
CA LEU A 958 -19.05 19.41 44.72
C LEU A 958 -19.49 20.37 45.84
N PHE A 959 -20.39 21.31 45.55
CA PHE A 959 -20.90 22.28 46.54
C PHE A 959 -22.12 21.76 47.31
N VAL A 960 -22.82 20.75 46.77
CA VAL A 960 -24.08 20.28 47.37
C VAL A 960 -23.85 19.19 48.41
N LYS A 961 -22.85 18.31 48.21
CA LYS A 961 -22.55 17.19 49.12
C LYS A 961 -22.25 17.65 50.55
N ASP A 962 -21.41 18.68 50.67
CA ASP A 962 -20.88 19.14 51.96
C ASP A 962 -21.64 20.35 52.52
N ILE A 963 -22.77 20.75 51.90
CA ILE A 963 -23.59 21.92 52.26
C ILE A 963 -24.13 21.92 53.71
N VAL A 964 -24.13 20.76 54.37
CA VAL A 964 -24.56 20.62 55.77
C VAL A 964 -23.47 21.04 56.74
N ASP A 965 -22.22 20.77 56.39
CA ASP A 965 -21.04 20.83 57.27
C ASP A 965 -20.05 21.95 56.87
N ASP A 966 -20.06 22.41 55.61
CA ASP A 966 -19.25 23.53 55.12
C ASP A 966 -20.11 24.78 54.85
N GLU A 967 -19.85 25.83 55.63
CA GLU A 967 -20.54 27.12 55.50
C GLU A 967 -20.19 27.83 54.17
N THR A 968 -19.01 27.58 53.62
CA THR A 968 -18.56 28.12 52.33
C THR A 968 -19.43 27.58 51.20
N ASP A 969 -19.65 26.26 51.18
CA ASP A 969 -20.49 25.59 50.18
C ASP A 969 -21.94 26.05 50.30
N TYR A 970 -22.46 26.19 51.52
CA TYR A 970 -23.78 26.78 51.76
C TYR A 970 -23.89 28.20 51.16
N VAL A 971 -22.87 29.04 51.34
CA VAL A 971 -22.83 30.39 50.78
C VAL A 971 -22.72 30.37 49.25
N MET A 972 -21.94 29.45 48.68
CA MET A 972 -21.77 29.30 47.22
C MET A 972 -23.07 28.87 46.56
N VAL A 973 -23.72 27.81 47.05
CA VAL A 973 -25.02 27.35 46.54
C VAL A 973 -26.07 28.46 46.65
N ARG A 974 -26.09 29.20 47.76
CA ARG A 974 -26.98 30.38 47.92
C ARG A 974 -26.70 31.45 46.87
N ALA A 975 -25.44 31.77 46.61
CA ALA A 975 -25.05 32.79 45.64
C ALA A 975 -25.43 32.39 44.21
N ILE A 976 -25.16 31.14 43.83
CA ILE A 976 -25.54 30.58 42.52
C ILE A 976 -27.05 30.63 42.35
N HIS A 977 -27.82 30.17 43.35
CA HIS A 977 -29.29 30.20 43.29
C HIS A 977 -29.84 31.63 43.18
N GLN A 978 -29.33 32.57 43.97
CA GLN A 978 -29.78 33.97 43.91
C GLN A 978 -29.51 34.61 42.54
N LEU A 979 -28.34 34.36 41.95
CA LEU A 979 -27.99 34.86 40.63
C LEU A 979 -28.89 34.25 39.54
N ALA A 980 -29.05 32.93 39.54
CA ALA A 980 -29.93 32.21 38.63
C ALA A 980 -31.37 32.77 38.68
N SER A 981 -31.91 32.90 39.90
CA SER A 981 -33.26 33.42 40.15
C SER A 981 -33.42 34.86 39.65
N GLN A 982 -32.45 35.75 39.90
CA GLN A 982 -32.47 37.13 39.39
C GLN A 982 -32.42 37.21 37.87
N MET A 983 -31.83 36.21 37.21
CA MET A 983 -31.79 36.08 35.76
C MET A 983 -33.02 35.34 35.18
N GLY A 984 -33.99 35.01 36.02
CA GLY A 984 -35.20 34.28 35.65
C GLY A 984 -34.94 32.82 35.27
N LYS A 985 -33.86 32.23 35.77
CA LYS A 985 -33.46 30.83 35.53
C LYS A 985 -33.86 29.96 36.72
N LYS A 986 -34.16 28.69 36.46
CA LYS A 986 -34.41 27.71 37.52
C LYS A 986 -33.13 27.01 37.92
N THR A 987 -33.11 26.44 39.12
CA THR A 987 -31.96 25.74 39.67
C THR A 987 -32.25 24.29 40.01
N VAL A 988 -31.31 23.41 39.69
CA VAL A 988 -31.32 22.01 40.10
C VAL A 988 -30.07 21.78 40.95
N ALA A 989 -30.21 21.26 42.16
CA ALA A 989 -29.06 20.85 42.97
C ALA A 989 -28.80 19.35 42.79
N GLU A 990 -27.58 19.00 42.42
CA GLU A 990 -27.18 17.61 42.18
C GLU A 990 -26.60 16.93 43.42
N PHE A 991 -26.40 15.61 43.36
CA PHE A 991 -25.79 14.80 44.43
C PHE A 991 -26.46 14.96 45.82
N VAL A 992 -27.79 15.10 45.85
CA VAL A 992 -28.56 15.07 47.09
C VAL A 992 -28.66 13.64 47.62
N GLU A 993 -27.80 13.31 48.58
CA GLU A 993 -27.68 11.94 49.12
C GLU A 993 -28.52 11.66 50.37
N ASN A 994 -28.96 12.70 51.09
CA ASN A 994 -29.72 12.54 52.33
C ASN A 994 -30.71 13.69 52.59
N GLU A 995 -31.62 13.48 53.56
CA GLU A 995 -32.65 14.47 53.93
C GLU A 995 -32.06 15.76 54.54
N ALA A 996 -30.88 15.70 55.15
CA ALA A 996 -30.25 16.89 55.74
C ALA A 996 -29.82 17.89 54.66
N ILE A 997 -29.20 17.41 53.58
CA ILE A 997 -28.88 18.19 52.38
C ILE A 997 -30.16 18.79 51.79
N LEU A 998 -31.20 17.95 51.60
CA LEU A 998 -32.49 18.41 51.08
C LEU A 998 -33.13 19.51 51.94
N THR A 999 -33.02 19.41 53.26
CA THR A 999 -33.53 20.43 54.20
C THR A 999 -32.79 21.77 54.04
N ARG A 1000 -31.47 21.74 53.82
CA ARG A 1000 -30.69 22.95 53.54
C ARG A 1000 -31.10 23.57 52.21
N LEU A 1001 -31.24 22.78 51.15
CA LEU A 1001 -31.69 23.25 49.83
C LEU A 1001 -33.10 23.87 49.88
N LYS A 1002 -34.03 23.25 50.63
CA LYS A 1002 -35.36 23.81 50.91
C LYS A 1002 -35.28 25.18 51.57
N SER A 1003 -34.35 25.38 52.52
CA SER A 1003 -34.16 26.68 53.19
C SER A 1003 -33.61 27.76 52.26
N LEU A 1004 -32.84 27.36 51.24
CA LEU A 1004 -32.25 28.25 50.25
C LEU A 1004 -33.22 28.62 49.12
N GLY A 1005 -34.28 27.83 48.91
CA GLY A 1005 -35.28 28.07 47.88
C GLY A 1005 -34.93 27.48 46.51
N VAL A 1006 -33.96 26.55 46.44
CA VAL A 1006 -33.60 25.83 45.20
C VAL A 1006 -34.84 25.14 44.62
N ASP A 1007 -35.03 25.19 43.29
CA ASP A 1007 -36.28 24.75 42.65
C ASP A 1007 -36.42 23.23 42.58
N TYR A 1008 -35.35 22.55 42.17
CA TYR A 1008 -35.29 21.10 41.95
C TYR A 1008 -34.05 20.47 42.59
N ALA A 1009 -34.13 19.17 42.86
CA ALA A 1009 -33.05 18.38 43.43
C ALA A 1009 -32.96 17.01 42.75
N GLN A 1010 -31.73 16.51 42.64
CA GLN A 1010 -31.40 15.21 42.06
C GLN A 1010 -30.33 14.52 42.91
N GLY A 1011 -30.47 13.21 43.12
CA GLY A 1011 -29.49 12.43 43.86
C GLY A 1011 -30.02 11.11 44.42
N TYR A 1012 -29.14 10.36 45.06
CA TYR A 1012 -29.43 9.01 45.56
C TYR A 1012 -30.44 8.97 46.71
N HIS A 1013 -30.69 10.11 47.36
CA HIS A 1013 -31.78 10.23 48.32
C HIS A 1013 -33.15 9.87 47.72
N PHE A 1014 -33.36 10.19 46.43
CA PHE A 1014 -34.62 9.95 45.74
C PHE A 1014 -34.61 8.61 44.99
N SER A 1015 -33.59 8.39 44.17
CA SER A 1015 -33.38 7.13 43.44
C SER A 1015 -31.96 7.07 42.90
N ILE A 1016 -31.40 5.86 42.88
CA ILE A 1016 -30.26 5.56 42.00
C ILE A 1016 -30.73 5.49 40.54
N PRO A 1017 -29.86 5.74 39.55
CA PRO A 1017 -30.18 5.52 38.15
C PRO A 1017 -30.63 4.08 37.91
N LYS A 1018 -31.75 3.90 37.22
CA LYS A 1018 -32.30 2.58 36.84
C LYS A 1018 -32.74 2.61 35.37
N PRO A 1019 -32.96 1.45 34.71
CA PRO A 1019 -33.42 1.44 33.33
C PRO A 1019 -34.63 2.36 33.13
N MET A 1020 -34.63 3.18 32.08
CA MET A 1020 -35.62 4.23 31.87
C MET A 1020 -37.06 3.69 31.93
N GLN A 1021 -37.29 2.53 31.30
CA GLN A 1021 -38.57 1.83 31.32
C GLN A 1021 -39.06 1.56 32.76
N HIS A 1022 -38.21 0.97 33.62
CA HIS A 1022 -38.60 0.66 34.99
C HIS A 1022 -38.95 1.92 35.80
N LEU A 1023 -38.26 3.04 35.58
CA LEU A 1023 -38.61 4.31 36.25
C LEU A 1023 -40.00 4.79 35.87
N ILE A 1024 -40.34 4.73 34.57
CA ILE A 1024 -41.62 5.20 34.06
C ILE A 1024 -42.75 4.27 34.53
N GLU A 1025 -42.56 2.95 34.44
CA GLU A 1025 -43.54 1.96 34.90
C GLU A 1025 -43.83 2.08 36.41
N ASP A 1026 -42.79 2.22 37.23
CA ASP A 1026 -42.93 2.35 38.69
C ASP A 1026 -43.72 3.61 39.08
N HIS A 1027 -43.61 4.68 38.31
CA HIS A 1027 -44.33 5.93 38.58
C HIS A 1027 -45.81 5.86 38.19
N VAL A 1028 -46.11 5.22 37.05
CA VAL A 1028 -47.47 5.14 36.48
C VAL A 1028 -48.25 3.95 37.08
N GLY A 1029 -47.56 2.93 37.60
CA GLY A 1029 -48.17 1.72 38.16
C GLY A 1029 -48.72 0.77 37.09
N ILE A 1030 -48.22 0.87 35.86
CA ILE A 1030 -48.57 0.02 34.71
C ILE A 1030 -47.28 -0.69 34.29
N HIS A 1031 -47.26 -2.02 34.37
CA HIS A 1031 -46.16 -2.84 33.85
C HIS A 1031 -46.48 -3.30 32.43
N LEU A 1032 -45.54 -3.11 31.51
CA LEU A 1032 -45.63 -3.69 30.17
C LEU A 1032 -45.34 -5.19 30.29
N ASP A 1033 -46.19 -6.05 29.72
CA ASP A 1033 -45.95 -7.50 29.70
C ASP A 1033 -44.70 -7.79 28.85
N VAL A 1034 -43.59 -8.12 29.51
CA VAL A 1034 -42.35 -8.55 28.86
C VAL A 1034 -42.53 -9.99 28.39
N SER A 1035 -43.22 -10.17 27.25
CA SER A 1035 -43.10 -11.39 26.46
C SER A 1035 -43.14 -11.04 24.98
N THR A 1036 -42.11 -11.51 24.26
CA THR A 1036 -41.86 -11.48 22.80
C THR A 1036 -41.35 -10.18 22.19
N SER A 1037 -40.02 -10.08 22.06
CA SER A 1037 -39.33 -10.10 20.75
C SER A 1037 -37.84 -10.35 20.96
#